data_AF-C5M9S3-F1
#
_entry.id   AF-C5M9S3-F1
#
_cell.length_a   1.000
_cell.length_b   1.000
_cell.length_c   1.000
_cell.angle_alpha   90.00
_cell.angle_beta   90.00
_cell.angle_gamma   90.00
#
_symmetry.space_group_name_H-M   'P 1'
#
loop_
_entity.id
_entity.type
_entity.pdbx_description
1 polymer ?
#
loop_
_entity_poly.entity_id
_entity_poly.type
_entity_poly.pdbx_seq_one_letter_code
_entity_poly.pdbx_strand_id
1 'polypeptide(L)'
;MDTGKETKKSSYPGFQTTLIDSLIPEISEDGINLNSSSEFDRLITHLELSFYNREALPIPSTNIIRILFTLASRSPDSNWTVSNNLSDDIPTSRQRIKPKSSFYEDSNGKGNLCDRSIKLIDKYIQELPNEKLYKNLTSFMNDFMESSGRRNRTKMPQKYEDVLVIMRQSPKKRMTSSECVTQSDIDDSDNADLDEVGDSEDDDDESGGTTHRDDFLMEQEINKYQNMPVENKYNFNDGTNQSGVNNPSVLFNRDDSPVPKPKWQGIKVYDESLLSNRLSPRLNDFDLWRLINFTFYCAGRRNIVFDSTYESCHMIYTAQAATIDKIFSIIEINLVKEFSKMFPDGKDDPYKWLFKQSLTRRMLAMDQISQNSTLFLSNLLKQLGYLRNNWYDRIAEYVFNGLVCKESPSSSKTESQLRIPTTCYEHERILLKKSFNKYKAETEKFAYYNDNIDSMKLRFKIINTVHYWSLAFDKVTRDGITRSERSNTNFLEPAVLIDEVAKKFMVIEYDYWVEFYYSSLMESSIPLNYRDILLVNLSSKLLHNLTGSRQWSFKLYPRDDKKHPDWRSSNFKLVLDWMKDRELYLSFIEDETYQSFAHFKELWKKYNFVLGWVFSFALRDVTEVGYDTLIKKEFLQSACKQMDILREQVYMQFIKNCKDGSNDLPFKLTITEANKLESEPRSWEKFTSIISNTLLN
;
A
#
# COMPACT_ATOMS: atom_id res chain seq x y z
N MET A 1 -16.99 -7.99 63.61
CA MET A 1 -15.70 -7.61 63.00
C MET A 1 -15.40 -8.66 61.95
N ASP A 2 -15.04 -8.24 60.73
CA ASP A 2 -14.16 -8.94 59.77
C ASP A 2 -14.38 -8.35 58.37
N THR A 3 -13.58 -7.33 58.05
CA THR A 3 -13.54 -6.72 56.73
C THR A 3 -12.60 -7.52 55.83
N GLY A 4 -13.15 -8.55 55.18
CA GLY A 4 -12.43 -9.40 54.23
C GLY A 4 -11.78 -8.59 53.11
N LYS A 5 -10.47 -8.34 53.23
CA LYS A 5 -9.65 -7.77 52.16
C LYS A 5 -9.40 -8.85 51.11
N GLU A 6 -10.15 -8.80 50.01
CA GLU A 6 -9.77 -9.50 48.79
C GLU A 6 -8.39 -9.00 48.33
N THR A 7 -7.36 -9.80 48.56
CA THR A 7 -6.03 -9.57 47.99
C THR A 7 -6.09 -9.87 46.50
N LYS A 8 -6.43 -8.83 45.71
CA LYS A 8 -6.33 -8.85 44.25
C LYS A 8 -4.97 -9.42 43.85
N LYS A 9 -4.96 -10.65 43.32
CA LYS A 9 -3.78 -11.26 42.70
C LYS A 9 -3.45 -10.48 41.43
N SER A 10 -2.67 -9.41 41.59
CA SER A 10 -1.98 -8.75 40.48
C SER A 10 -1.20 -9.83 39.74
N SER A 11 -1.56 -10.07 38.48
CA SER A 11 -0.91 -11.11 37.69
C SER A 11 0.54 -10.73 37.42
N TYR A 12 1.43 -11.72 37.39
CA TYR A 12 2.87 -11.50 37.17
C TYR A 12 3.19 -10.61 35.94
N PRO A 13 2.50 -10.75 34.79
CA PRO A 13 2.68 -9.84 33.66
C PRO A 13 2.23 -8.39 33.91
N GLY A 14 1.37 -8.13 34.91
CA GLY A 14 0.99 -6.79 35.33
C GLY A 14 2.16 -6.06 35.99
N PHE A 15 2.78 -6.70 37.00
CA PHE A 15 3.99 -6.18 37.65
C PHE A 15 5.12 -5.91 36.66
N GLN A 16 5.33 -6.81 35.68
CA GLN A 16 6.34 -6.62 34.63
C GLN A 16 6.09 -5.36 33.79
N THR A 17 4.84 -5.08 33.38
CA THR A 17 4.53 -3.84 32.64
C THR A 17 4.75 -2.61 33.50
N THR A 18 4.31 -2.62 34.76
CA THR A 18 4.55 -1.49 35.69
C THR A 18 6.04 -1.27 35.97
N LEU A 19 6.85 -2.34 35.98
CA LEU A 19 8.31 -2.24 36.11
C LEU A 19 8.93 -1.54 34.89
N ILE A 20 8.53 -1.93 33.66
CA ILE A 20 8.99 -1.25 32.44
C ILE A 20 8.57 0.22 32.45
N ASP A 21 7.31 0.52 32.79
CA ASP A 21 6.80 1.89 32.87
C ASP A 21 7.59 2.70 33.92
N SER A 22 8.00 2.09 35.04
CA SER A 22 8.80 2.74 36.08
C SER A 22 10.24 3.09 35.69
N LEU A 23 10.76 2.58 34.56
CA LEU A 23 12.05 3.00 34.00
C LEU A 23 12.02 4.42 33.42
N ILE A 24 10.82 4.95 33.15
CA ILE A 24 10.57 6.37 32.85
C ILE A 24 9.43 6.83 33.78
N PRO A 25 9.72 7.09 35.07
CA PRO A 25 8.69 7.27 36.09
C PRO A 25 7.74 8.44 35.81
N GLU A 26 8.23 9.44 35.07
CA GLU A 26 7.48 10.61 34.61
C GLU A 26 6.27 10.25 33.73
N ILE A 27 6.22 9.08 33.05
CA ILE A 27 5.14 8.68 32.11
C ILE A 27 3.71 8.79 32.68
N SER A 28 3.54 8.84 34.01
CA SER A 28 2.24 8.96 34.69
C SER A 28 1.72 10.41 34.84
N GLU A 29 2.58 11.41 34.66
CA GLU A 29 2.29 12.83 34.86
C GLU A 29 1.56 13.46 33.64
N ASP A 30 1.22 14.75 33.73
CA ASP A 30 0.51 15.48 32.66
C ASP A 30 1.43 16.55 32.02
N GLY A 31 1.90 16.28 30.79
CA GLY A 31 2.69 17.24 30.00
C GLY A 31 4.21 17.02 29.93
N ILE A 32 4.66 15.78 30.09
CA ILE A 32 6.08 15.38 30.19
C ILE A 32 6.87 15.65 28.90
N ASN A 33 8.17 15.95 29.04
CA ASN A 33 9.08 16.14 27.90
C ASN A 33 10.36 15.29 28.04
N LEU A 34 10.33 14.09 27.48
CA LEU A 34 11.36 13.06 27.64
C LEU A 34 12.57 13.36 26.76
N ASN A 35 13.60 13.94 27.37
CA ASN A 35 14.78 14.48 26.70
C ASN A 35 16.10 13.74 27.03
N SER A 36 16.04 12.61 27.74
CA SER A 36 17.22 11.87 28.24
C SER A 36 17.52 10.61 27.42
N SER A 37 18.53 10.71 26.56
CA SER A 37 19.06 9.58 25.79
C SER A 37 19.55 8.42 26.67
N SER A 38 19.94 8.71 27.92
CA SER A 38 20.37 7.71 28.90
C SER A 38 19.23 6.90 29.51
N GLU A 39 18.03 7.49 29.68
CA GLU A 39 16.84 6.74 30.08
C GLU A 39 16.31 5.88 28.93
N PHE A 40 16.34 6.40 27.70
CA PHE A 40 16.01 5.61 26.51
C PHE A 40 16.97 4.43 26.30
N ASP A 41 18.29 4.60 26.49
CA ASP A 41 19.23 3.47 26.46
C ASP A 41 18.95 2.45 27.56
N ARG A 42 18.66 2.88 28.80
CA ARG A 42 18.31 1.98 29.91
C ARG A 42 17.04 1.19 29.63
N LEU A 43 15.99 1.85 29.15
CA LEU A 43 14.73 1.22 28.75
C LEU A 43 14.95 0.19 27.63
N ILE A 44 15.60 0.59 26.54
CA ILE A 44 15.85 -0.29 25.39
C ILE A 44 16.75 -1.46 25.81
N THR A 45 17.81 -1.21 26.57
CA THR A 45 18.72 -2.27 27.08
C THR A 45 17.97 -3.26 27.99
N HIS A 46 17.07 -2.79 28.86
CA HIS A 46 16.26 -3.67 29.71
C HIS A 46 15.32 -4.57 28.89
N LEU A 47 14.66 -4.00 27.88
CA LEU A 47 13.77 -4.75 26.99
C LEU A 47 14.56 -5.73 26.10
N GLU A 48 15.71 -5.32 25.54
CA GLU A 48 16.64 -6.18 24.80
C GLU A 48 17.13 -7.37 25.64
N LEU A 49 17.57 -7.13 26.87
CA LEU A 49 18.02 -8.18 27.81
C LEU A 49 16.88 -9.14 28.16
N SER A 50 15.65 -8.66 28.21
CA SER A 50 14.48 -9.49 28.54
C SER A 50 14.20 -10.58 27.49
N PHE A 51 14.55 -10.37 26.21
CA PHE A 51 14.43 -11.40 25.17
C PHE A 51 15.39 -12.58 25.33
N TYR A 52 16.42 -12.49 26.17
CA TYR A 52 17.30 -13.61 26.47
C TYR A 52 16.68 -14.57 27.51
N ASN A 53 15.67 -14.12 28.28
CA ASN A 53 15.00 -14.94 29.29
C ASN A 53 13.57 -15.30 28.86
N ARG A 54 13.46 -16.36 28.04
CA ARG A 54 12.22 -16.78 27.37
C ARG A 54 11.08 -17.19 28.30
N GLU A 55 11.34 -17.50 29.57
CA GLU A 55 10.32 -18.01 30.50
C GLU A 55 9.23 -16.99 30.85
N ALA A 56 9.52 -15.68 30.75
CA ALA A 56 8.54 -14.63 31.04
C ALA A 56 8.83 -13.31 30.29
N LEU A 57 8.69 -13.32 28.95
CA LEU A 57 8.84 -12.11 28.13
C LEU A 57 7.94 -10.95 28.64
N PRO A 58 8.52 -9.84 29.14
CA PRO A 58 7.75 -8.76 29.72
C PRO A 58 7.19 -7.88 28.60
N ILE A 59 5.87 -7.70 28.62
CA ILE A 59 5.13 -6.99 27.56
C ILE A 59 5.05 -5.50 27.91
N PRO A 60 5.57 -4.60 27.06
CA PRO A 60 5.56 -3.15 27.30
C PRO A 60 4.14 -2.60 27.27
N SER A 61 3.91 -1.48 27.97
CA SER A 61 2.65 -0.75 27.91
C SER A 61 2.45 -0.09 26.54
N THR A 62 1.22 0.33 26.24
CA THR A 62 0.94 1.13 25.04
C THR A 62 1.76 2.42 25.00
N ASN A 63 2.08 3.04 26.16
CA ASN A 63 2.90 4.25 26.20
C ASN A 63 4.37 3.97 25.86
N ILE A 64 4.92 2.85 26.32
CA ILE A 64 6.27 2.42 25.94
C ILE A 64 6.33 2.06 24.45
N ILE A 65 5.29 1.41 23.90
CA ILE A 65 5.17 1.18 22.45
C ILE A 65 5.14 2.51 21.67
N ARG A 66 4.37 3.51 22.12
CA ARG A 66 4.36 4.86 21.53
C ARG A 66 5.74 5.51 21.53
N ILE A 67 6.50 5.37 22.61
CA ILE A 67 7.87 5.90 22.73
C ILE A 67 8.81 5.15 21.76
N LEU A 68 8.78 3.82 21.71
CA LEU A 68 9.61 3.02 20.80
C LEU A 68 9.34 3.36 19.33
N PHE A 69 8.08 3.46 18.90
CA PHE A 69 7.75 3.88 17.53
C PHE A 69 8.12 5.35 17.26
N THR A 70 8.05 6.22 18.26
CA THR A 70 8.53 7.61 18.11
C THR A 70 10.05 7.66 17.95
N LEU A 71 10.82 6.91 18.73
CA LEU A 71 12.28 6.82 18.61
C LEU A 71 12.71 6.19 17.28
N ALA A 72 12.00 5.16 16.82
CA ALA A 72 12.20 4.52 15.52
C ALA A 72 11.94 5.46 14.33
N SER A 73 11.01 6.42 14.46
CA SER A 73 10.71 7.40 13.40
C SER A 73 11.73 8.55 13.25
N ARG A 74 12.81 8.57 14.04
CA ARG A 74 13.78 9.69 14.09
C ARG A 74 15.09 9.35 13.38
N SER A 75 15.58 10.29 12.59
CA SER A 75 16.92 10.25 12.02
C SER A 75 18.00 10.48 13.11
N PRO A 76 18.99 9.59 13.27
CA PRO A 76 19.96 9.63 14.37
C PRO A 76 20.66 10.99 14.58
N ASP A 77 21.09 11.64 13.50
CA ASP A 77 21.91 12.87 13.54
C ASP A 77 21.16 14.11 14.08
N SER A 78 19.83 14.02 14.25
CA SER A 78 18.96 15.16 14.50
C SER A 78 17.86 14.91 15.53
N ASN A 79 18.20 14.29 16.65
CA ASN A 79 17.26 14.11 17.76
C ASN A 79 16.56 15.42 18.23
N TRP A 80 17.09 16.62 17.94
CA TRP A 80 16.65 17.89 18.52
C TRP A 80 16.03 18.89 17.51
N THR A 81 14.82 19.35 17.80
CA THR A 81 14.14 20.48 17.12
C THR A 81 14.83 21.83 17.37
N VAL A 82 14.51 22.83 16.54
CA VAL A 82 14.96 24.22 16.73
C VAL A 82 13.75 25.15 16.74
N SER A 83 13.07 25.22 17.88
CA SER A 83 12.06 26.24 18.15
C SER A 83 12.72 27.54 18.62
N ASN A 84 13.26 28.32 17.67
CA ASN A 84 13.65 29.71 17.94
C ASN A 84 12.44 30.65 18.09
N ASN A 85 11.22 30.16 17.83
CA ASN A 85 9.98 30.91 17.90
C ASN A 85 9.11 30.43 19.06
N LEU A 86 9.42 30.85 20.28
CA LEU A 86 8.48 31.01 21.40
C LEU A 86 9.12 31.88 22.48
N SER A 87 8.32 32.72 23.12
CA SER A 87 8.75 33.74 24.08
C SER A 87 8.81 33.20 25.51
N ASP A 88 9.58 32.13 25.71
CA ASP A 88 9.86 31.57 27.03
C ASP A 88 11.27 31.98 27.47
N ASP A 89 11.43 32.61 28.64
CA ASP A 89 12.72 33.02 29.23
C ASP A 89 13.58 31.82 29.73
N ILE A 90 13.31 30.61 29.21
CA ILE A 90 14.01 29.38 29.55
C ILE A 90 15.00 29.08 28.41
N PRO A 91 16.33 29.06 28.66
CA PRO A 91 17.30 28.79 27.60
C PRO A 91 17.07 27.40 27.02
N THR A 92 16.78 27.37 25.71
CA THR A 92 16.31 26.18 24.98
C THR A 92 17.01 24.88 25.40
N SER A 93 16.21 23.83 25.63
CA SER A 93 16.61 22.43 25.89
C SER A 93 17.92 22.04 25.21
N ARG A 94 17.99 22.28 23.90
CA ARG A 94 19.11 22.04 22.98
C ARG A 94 20.46 22.61 23.43
N GLN A 95 20.52 23.76 24.12
CA GLN A 95 21.76 24.34 24.64
C GLN A 95 22.27 23.61 25.90
N ARG A 96 21.37 23.07 26.73
CA ARG A 96 21.73 22.41 28.00
C ARG A 96 21.85 20.89 27.91
N ILE A 97 21.11 20.26 27.01
CA ILE A 97 20.97 18.80 26.95
C ILE A 97 21.74 18.19 25.77
N LYS A 98 21.77 18.82 24.58
CA LYS A 98 22.53 18.26 23.43
C LYS A 98 24.00 17.93 23.79
N PRO A 99 24.77 18.77 24.50
CA PRO A 99 26.16 18.42 24.83
C PRO A 99 26.29 17.18 25.73
N LYS A 100 25.26 16.88 26.52
CA LYS A 100 25.19 15.67 27.37
C LYS A 100 24.68 14.46 26.59
N SER A 101 23.75 14.65 25.66
CA SER A 101 23.28 13.56 24.77
C SER A 101 24.40 13.14 23.83
N SER A 102 25.04 14.08 23.12
CA SER A 102 26.05 13.75 22.12
C SER A 102 27.25 13.08 22.77
N PHE A 103 27.77 13.60 23.89
CA PHE A 103 28.86 12.92 24.61
C PHE A 103 28.50 11.47 25.03
N TYR A 104 27.22 11.20 25.32
CA TYR A 104 26.75 9.84 25.63
C TYR A 104 26.56 8.99 24.36
N GLU A 105 26.01 9.56 23.29
CA GLU A 105 25.84 8.93 21.98
C GLU A 105 27.22 8.59 21.35
N ASP A 106 28.22 9.47 21.49
CA ASP A 106 29.60 9.34 21.03
C ASP A 106 30.45 8.33 21.85
N SER A 107 30.06 8.04 23.10
CA SER A 107 30.81 7.15 24.01
C SER A 107 30.16 5.79 24.30
N ASN A 108 28.89 5.60 23.89
CA ASN A 108 28.17 4.35 24.06
C ASN A 108 28.45 3.43 22.86
N GLY A 109 29.32 2.42 23.01
CA GLY A 109 29.67 1.44 21.97
C GLY A 109 28.55 0.47 21.54
N LYS A 110 27.28 0.86 21.68
CA LYS A 110 26.09 0.16 21.19
C LYS A 110 25.60 0.82 19.89
N GLY A 111 24.73 0.14 19.16
CA GLY A 111 23.99 0.78 18.05
C GLY A 111 23.12 1.95 18.55
N ASN A 112 22.75 2.85 17.63
CA ASN A 112 21.90 4.00 17.94
C ASN A 112 20.51 3.59 18.45
N LEU A 113 19.80 4.53 19.09
CA LEU A 113 18.49 4.29 19.72
C LEU A 113 17.39 3.96 18.70
N CYS A 114 17.50 4.43 17.45
CA CYS A 114 16.52 4.21 16.39
C CYS A 114 16.57 2.76 15.88
N ASP A 115 17.74 2.30 15.43
CA ASP A 115 17.97 0.92 14.97
C ASP A 115 17.60 -0.13 16.02
N ARG A 116 17.92 0.16 17.29
CA ARG A 116 17.60 -0.73 18.41
C ARG A 116 16.10 -0.72 18.71
N SER A 117 15.42 0.43 18.60
CA SER A 117 13.95 0.48 18.69
C SER A 117 13.30 -0.32 17.56
N ILE A 118 13.76 -0.19 16.31
CA ILE A 118 13.30 -0.99 15.17
C ILE A 118 13.49 -2.49 15.41
N LYS A 119 14.70 -2.93 15.81
CA LYS A 119 15.01 -4.34 16.09
C LYS A 119 14.19 -4.90 17.26
N LEU A 120 13.86 -4.07 18.24
CA LEU A 120 13.05 -4.44 19.39
C LEU A 120 11.55 -4.56 19.02
N ILE A 121 11.03 -3.62 18.23
CA ILE A 121 9.67 -3.67 17.67
C ILE A 121 9.50 -4.92 16.79
N ASP A 122 10.49 -5.22 15.95
CA ASP A 122 10.48 -6.38 15.05
C ASP A 122 10.39 -7.71 15.83
N LYS A 123 11.20 -7.88 16.88
CA LYS A 123 11.09 -9.01 17.81
C LYS A 123 9.71 -9.10 18.47
N TYR A 124 9.13 -7.98 18.94
CA TYR A 124 7.78 -8.01 19.49
C TYR A 124 6.70 -8.36 18.46
N ILE A 125 6.89 -8.04 17.17
CA ILE A 125 5.98 -8.46 16.10
C ILE A 125 6.11 -9.98 15.84
N GLN A 126 7.32 -10.54 15.90
CA GLN A 126 7.59 -11.98 15.78
C GLN A 126 6.98 -12.82 16.93
N GLU A 127 6.79 -12.23 18.11
CA GLU A 127 6.13 -12.86 19.28
C GLU A 127 4.58 -12.85 19.21
N LEU A 128 4.01 -12.46 18.07
CA LEU A 128 2.57 -12.65 17.81
C LEU A 128 2.32 -14.10 17.38
N PRO A 129 1.32 -14.81 17.96
CA PRO A 129 0.04 -14.25 18.43
C PRO A 129 -0.14 -14.12 19.96
N ASN A 130 0.82 -13.56 20.70
CA ASN A 130 0.59 -13.17 22.10
C ASN A 130 -0.58 -12.17 22.26
N GLU A 131 -1.63 -12.53 23.01
CA GLU A 131 -2.86 -11.74 23.11
C GLU A 131 -2.69 -10.37 23.78
N LYS A 132 -1.93 -10.29 24.89
CA LYS A 132 -1.73 -9.03 25.61
C LYS A 132 -0.90 -8.07 24.77
N LEU A 133 0.12 -8.58 24.07
CA LEU A 133 0.91 -7.79 23.13
C LEU A 133 0.07 -7.32 21.94
N TYR A 134 -0.74 -8.20 21.33
CA TYR A 134 -1.68 -7.82 20.27
C TYR A 134 -2.68 -6.74 20.73
N LYS A 135 -3.17 -6.81 21.97
CA LYS A 135 -4.06 -5.79 22.56
C LYS A 135 -3.35 -4.44 22.72
N ASN A 136 -2.12 -4.43 23.21
CA ASN A 136 -1.35 -3.20 23.40
C ASN A 136 -0.98 -2.58 22.04
N LEU A 137 -0.56 -3.38 21.06
CA LEU A 137 -0.33 -2.94 19.67
C LEU A 137 -1.62 -2.43 19.02
N THR A 138 -2.77 -3.08 19.22
CA THR A 138 -4.08 -2.60 18.74
C THR A 138 -4.44 -1.25 19.36
N SER A 139 -4.19 -1.07 20.67
CA SER A 139 -4.42 0.20 21.37
C SER A 139 -3.49 1.33 20.92
N PHE A 140 -2.34 1.01 20.32
CA PHE A 140 -1.43 1.96 19.69
C PHE A 140 -1.87 2.27 18.26
N MET A 141 -2.17 1.26 17.45
CA MET A 141 -2.62 1.42 16.06
C MET A 141 -3.89 2.26 15.95
N ASN A 142 -4.82 2.13 16.90
CA ASN A 142 -6.05 2.94 16.91
C ASN A 142 -5.79 4.45 16.98
N ASP A 143 -4.67 4.92 17.55
CA ASP A 143 -4.30 6.34 17.59
C ASP A 143 -4.26 6.95 16.17
N PHE A 144 -3.83 6.16 15.18
CA PHE A 144 -3.70 6.53 13.77
C PHE A 144 -4.98 6.30 12.97
N MET A 145 -5.75 5.28 13.33
CA MET A 145 -6.80 4.73 12.46
C MET A 145 -8.15 5.42 12.61
N GLU A 146 -8.42 6.02 13.77
CA GLU A 146 -9.70 6.69 14.02
C GLU A 146 -9.85 8.00 13.23
N SER A 147 -10.60 7.97 12.14
CA SER A 147 -10.97 9.18 11.37
C SER A 147 -11.72 10.19 12.26
N SER A 148 -11.46 11.49 12.06
CA SER A 148 -12.31 12.54 12.61
C SER A 148 -13.70 12.48 11.96
N GLY A 149 -14.73 12.32 12.80
CA GLY A 149 -16.11 12.13 12.34
C GLY A 149 -16.72 13.39 11.76
N ARG A 150 -16.52 13.65 10.45
CA ARG A 150 -17.29 14.67 9.72
C ARG A 150 -18.79 14.36 9.84
N ARG A 151 -19.54 15.31 10.40
CA ARG A 151 -20.94 15.15 10.87
C ARG A 151 -21.97 14.98 9.73
N ASN A 152 -21.93 13.87 9.00
CA ASN A 152 -23.05 13.50 8.12
C ASN A 152 -24.23 12.99 8.96
N ARG A 153 -25.33 13.77 9.00
CA ARG A 153 -26.55 13.46 9.77
C ARG A 153 -27.41 12.41 9.07
N THR A 154 -27.14 11.13 9.34
CA THR A 154 -28.14 10.05 9.17
C THR A 154 -27.86 8.92 10.15
N LYS A 155 -28.60 8.86 11.26
CA LYS A 155 -28.54 7.73 12.21
C LYS A 155 -29.35 6.55 11.66
N MET A 156 -28.73 5.71 10.83
CA MET A 156 -29.21 4.33 10.72
C MET A 156 -28.80 3.53 11.98
N PRO A 157 -29.65 2.62 12.48
CA PRO A 157 -29.34 1.84 13.68
C PRO A 157 -28.26 0.79 13.39
N GLN A 158 -27.16 0.83 14.14
CA GLN A 158 -26.13 -0.19 14.08
C GLN A 158 -26.64 -1.51 14.69
N LYS A 159 -27.04 -2.46 13.83
CA LYS A 159 -27.47 -3.81 14.25
C LYS A 159 -27.05 -4.93 13.28
N TYR A 160 -25.89 -4.75 12.63
CA TYR A 160 -25.43 -5.62 11.53
C TYR A 160 -24.55 -6.81 11.95
N GLU A 161 -23.95 -6.83 13.15
CA GLU A 161 -23.16 -7.98 13.63
C GLU A 161 -24.00 -9.28 13.73
N ASP A 162 -25.30 -9.14 13.99
CA ASP A 162 -26.21 -10.26 14.26
C ASP A 162 -26.66 -10.98 12.98
N VAL A 163 -26.70 -10.30 11.82
CA VAL A 163 -27.34 -10.83 10.59
C VAL A 163 -26.66 -12.11 10.09
N LEU A 164 -25.33 -12.17 10.10
CA LEU A 164 -24.59 -13.39 9.73
C LEU A 164 -24.59 -14.45 10.85
N VAL A 165 -24.80 -14.08 12.12
CA VAL A 165 -24.95 -15.04 13.23
C VAL A 165 -26.32 -15.73 13.14
N ILE A 166 -27.38 -14.97 12.88
CA ILE A 166 -28.73 -15.46 12.61
C ILE A 166 -28.74 -16.33 11.33
N MET A 167 -28.12 -15.88 10.24
CA MET A 167 -28.07 -16.67 8.99
C MET A 167 -27.22 -17.96 9.06
N ARG A 168 -26.29 -18.07 10.01
CA ARG A 168 -25.60 -19.35 10.30
C ARG A 168 -26.56 -20.40 10.87
N GLN A 169 -27.66 -19.98 11.51
CA GLN A 169 -28.72 -20.87 12.01
C GLN A 169 -29.76 -21.19 10.92
N SER A 170 -29.30 -21.79 9.81
CA SER A 170 -30.24 -22.34 8.81
C SER A 170 -31.07 -23.49 9.42
N PRO A 171 -32.39 -23.56 9.18
CA PRO A 171 -33.27 -24.47 9.89
C PRO A 171 -32.94 -25.94 9.59
N LYS A 172 -32.81 -26.76 10.63
CA LYS A 172 -32.65 -28.21 10.48
C LYS A 172 -33.89 -28.79 9.79
N LYS A 173 -33.71 -29.25 8.55
CA LYS A 173 -34.76 -29.89 7.74
C LYS A 173 -35.31 -31.10 8.51
N ARG A 174 -36.53 -30.99 9.06
CA ARG A 174 -37.21 -32.11 9.73
C ARG A 174 -37.39 -33.21 8.69
N MET A 175 -36.80 -34.38 8.94
CA MET A 175 -37.30 -35.61 8.33
C MET A 175 -38.62 -35.96 9.00
N THR A 176 -39.65 -36.16 8.19
CA THR A 176 -40.91 -36.78 8.60
C THR A 176 -41.14 -37.95 7.65
N SER A 177 -41.53 -39.10 8.18
CA SER A 177 -41.60 -40.39 7.50
C SER A 177 -43.02 -40.95 7.54
N SER A 178 -43.42 -41.72 6.52
CA SER A 178 -44.77 -42.31 6.34
C SER A 178 -45.90 -41.27 6.13
N GLU A 179 -47.05 -41.58 5.52
CA GLU A 179 -47.59 -42.76 4.80
C GLU A 179 -48.55 -42.20 3.70
N CYS A 180 -48.57 -42.66 2.44
CA CYS A 180 -49.31 -43.82 1.89
C CYS A 180 -50.85 -43.65 1.73
N VAL A 181 -51.32 -43.32 0.50
CA VAL A 181 -52.68 -43.62 -0.09
C VAL A 181 -53.88 -42.84 0.56
N THR A 182 -54.93 -42.31 -0.11
CA THR A 182 -55.79 -42.73 -1.27
C THR A 182 -56.04 -41.65 -2.36
N GLN A 183 -56.86 -42.03 -3.37
CA GLN A 183 -57.29 -41.28 -4.58
C GLN A 183 -58.62 -40.47 -4.40
N SER A 184 -59.19 -39.99 -5.53
CA SER A 184 -60.53 -39.38 -5.78
C SER A 184 -60.73 -37.87 -5.52
N ASP A 185 -61.50 -37.08 -6.29
CA ASP A 185 -62.05 -37.17 -7.69
C ASP A 185 -62.73 -35.81 -8.09
N ILE A 186 -62.94 -35.53 -9.40
CA ILE A 186 -63.96 -34.60 -10.01
C ILE A 186 -63.78 -33.06 -9.76
N ASP A 187 -64.14 -32.09 -10.64
CA ASP A 187 -64.17 -31.91 -12.13
C ASP A 187 -64.37 -30.39 -12.47
N ASP A 188 -64.11 -30.02 -13.74
CA ASP A 188 -64.74 -28.98 -14.60
C ASP A 188 -64.86 -27.46 -14.29
N SER A 189 -64.81 -26.72 -15.43
CA SER A 189 -65.43 -25.41 -15.76
C SER A 189 -64.70 -24.06 -15.50
N ASP A 190 -63.99 -23.62 -16.55
CA ASP A 190 -64.25 -22.43 -17.38
C ASP A 190 -64.10 -20.96 -16.91
N ASN A 191 -63.63 -20.18 -17.91
CA ASN A 191 -63.54 -18.71 -18.06
C ASN A 191 -62.31 -18.05 -17.40
N ALA A 192 -61.32 -17.48 -18.10
CA ALA A 192 -61.16 -16.81 -19.41
C ALA A 192 -61.19 -15.27 -19.35
N ASP A 193 -60.05 -14.69 -19.75
CA ASP A 193 -59.71 -13.36 -20.29
C ASP A 193 -58.17 -13.30 -20.17
N LEU A 194 -57.35 -13.40 -21.23
CA LEU A 194 -57.31 -12.68 -22.52
C LEU A 194 -57.02 -11.16 -22.33
N ASP A 195 -56.05 -10.53 -22.99
CA ASP A 195 -54.94 -11.09 -23.80
C ASP A 195 -53.78 -10.09 -23.99
N GLU A 196 -52.71 -10.58 -24.62
CA GLU A 196 -51.71 -9.92 -25.52
C GLU A 196 -51.57 -8.38 -25.52
N VAL A 197 -50.40 -7.80 -25.18
CA VAL A 197 -49.19 -7.57 -26.04
C VAL A 197 -49.33 -6.39 -27.04
N GLY A 198 -48.27 -5.59 -27.17
CA GLY A 198 -48.16 -4.52 -28.16
C GLY A 198 -46.77 -3.88 -28.21
N ASP A 199 -45.97 -4.26 -29.21
CA ASP A 199 -44.72 -3.59 -29.58
C ASP A 199 -44.97 -2.44 -30.57
N SER A 200 -44.06 -1.45 -30.59
CA SER A 200 -43.84 -0.57 -31.75
C SER A 200 -42.44 0.07 -31.68
N GLU A 201 -41.70 -0.01 -32.78
CA GLU A 201 -40.33 0.52 -32.96
C GLU A 201 -40.34 1.89 -33.69
N ASP A 202 -39.21 2.59 -33.68
CA ASP A 202 -38.76 3.70 -34.56
C ASP A 202 -39.63 5.00 -34.65
N ASP A 203 -39.15 6.17 -35.11
CA ASP A 203 -37.79 6.69 -35.43
C ASP A 203 -37.23 7.51 -34.21
N ASP A 204 -36.24 8.43 -34.22
CA ASP A 204 -35.30 9.05 -35.19
C ASP A 204 -34.05 9.61 -34.41
N ASP A 205 -33.02 10.12 -35.10
CA ASP A 205 -31.77 10.69 -34.53
C ASP A 205 -31.67 12.23 -34.79
N GLU A 206 -31.41 13.07 -33.77
CA GLU A 206 -30.77 14.39 -34.03
C GLU A 206 -29.96 14.98 -32.85
N SER A 207 -29.09 15.95 -33.20
CA SER A 207 -27.95 16.41 -32.39
C SER A 207 -28.24 17.47 -31.33
N GLY A 208 -27.41 17.50 -30.29
CA GLY A 208 -27.14 18.70 -29.48
C GLY A 208 -27.57 18.61 -28.02
N GLY A 209 -26.72 19.08 -27.11
CA GLY A 209 -27.00 19.07 -25.67
C GLY A 209 -27.03 20.48 -25.06
N THR A 210 -27.46 20.58 -23.80
CA THR A 210 -27.04 21.66 -22.89
C THR A 210 -27.29 21.29 -21.42
N THR A 211 -26.31 21.55 -20.58
CA THR A 211 -26.41 21.43 -19.11
C THR A 211 -27.10 22.67 -18.55
N HIS A 212 -28.43 22.66 -18.43
CA HIS A 212 -29.19 23.83 -17.96
C HIS A 212 -30.20 23.59 -16.83
N ARG A 213 -30.40 22.34 -16.38
CA ARG A 213 -31.42 22.02 -15.37
C ARG A 213 -30.91 22.05 -13.92
N ASP A 214 -29.62 21.80 -13.70
CA ASP A 214 -29.04 21.76 -12.34
C ASP A 214 -28.56 23.14 -11.86
N ASP A 215 -28.00 23.97 -12.75
CA ASP A 215 -27.51 25.32 -12.39
C ASP A 215 -28.64 26.23 -11.87
N PHE A 216 -29.84 26.13 -12.45
CA PHE A 216 -31.01 26.92 -12.03
C PHE A 216 -31.45 26.64 -10.59
N LEU A 217 -31.24 25.41 -10.10
CA LEU A 217 -31.48 25.06 -8.69
C LEU A 217 -30.38 25.64 -7.79
N MET A 218 -29.13 25.68 -8.26
CA MET A 218 -27.99 26.20 -7.51
C MET A 218 -28.06 27.74 -7.36
N GLU A 219 -28.39 28.47 -8.41
CA GLU A 219 -28.60 29.93 -8.35
C GLU A 219 -29.74 30.31 -7.40
N GLN A 220 -30.84 29.53 -7.41
CA GLN A 220 -31.98 29.79 -6.52
C GLN A 220 -31.65 29.52 -5.03
N GLU A 221 -30.66 28.68 -4.74
CA GLU A 221 -30.17 28.46 -3.37
C GLU A 221 -29.13 29.52 -2.94
N ILE A 222 -28.24 29.96 -3.84
CA ILE A 222 -27.28 31.04 -3.58
C ILE A 222 -27.99 32.37 -3.28
N ASN A 223 -29.03 32.71 -4.04
CA ASN A 223 -29.76 33.98 -3.89
C ASN A 223 -30.48 34.14 -2.53
N LYS A 224 -30.66 33.08 -1.75
CA LYS A 224 -31.19 33.17 -0.37
C LYS A 224 -30.23 33.85 0.61
N TYR A 225 -28.92 33.86 0.34
CA TYR A 225 -27.90 34.31 1.29
C TYR A 225 -27.36 35.72 1.01
N GLN A 226 -27.63 36.31 -0.15
CA GLN A 226 -27.10 37.63 -0.53
C GLN A 226 -27.74 38.82 0.23
N ASN A 227 -28.90 38.61 0.87
CA ASN A 227 -29.70 39.68 1.50
C ASN A 227 -29.63 39.71 3.05
N MET A 228 -28.64 39.07 3.68
CA MET A 228 -28.40 39.25 5.13
C MET A 228 -27.50 40.48 5.38
N PRO A 229 -27.94 41.47 6.19
CA PRO A 229 -27.14 42.64 6.49
C PRO A 229 -25.99 42.32 7.46
N VAL A 230 -24.76 42.66 7.07
CA VAL A 230 -23.57 42.56 7.93
C VAL A 230 -23.30 43.93 8.55
N GLU A 231 -23.41 44.04 9.88
CA GLU A 231 -23.05 45.27 10.59
C GLU A 231 -21.53 45.48 10.61
N ASN A 232 -21.03 46.36 9.75
CA ASN A 232 -19.62 46.73 9.70
C ASN A 232 -19.20 47.58 10.91
N LYS A 233 -18.65 46.91 11.94
CA LYS A 233 -17.78 47.53 12.95
C LYS A 233 -16.59 46.62 13.26
N TYR A 234 -15.42 46.98 12.74
CA TYR A 234 -14.21 47.29 13.51
C TYR A 234 -13.12 47.78 12.54
N ASN A 235 -12.41 48.85 12.90
CA ASN A 235 -11.40 49.45 12.02
C ASN A 235 -10.15 48.57 11.95
N PHE A 236 -9.69 48.28 10.73
CA PHE A 236 -8.30 47.88 10.50
C PHE A 236 -7.40 49.08 10.81
N ASN A 237 -6.33 48.84 11.58
CA ASN A 237 -5.22 49.78 11.71
C ASN A 237 -3.91 48.96 11.65
N ASP A 238 -2.91 49.49 10.96
CA ASP A 238 -1.82 48.68 10.41
C ASP A 238 -0.66 48.43 11.39
N GLY A 239 0.10 47.36 11.15
CA GLY A 239 1.41 47.11 11.73
C GLY A 239 1.47 46.19 12.96
N THR A 240 1.67 44.89 12.75
CA THR A 240 2.84 44.15 13.30
C THR A 240 2.92 42.71 12.76
N ASN A 241 4.12 42.28 12.37
CA ASN A 241 4.37 40.89 11.97
C ASN A 241 4.60 40.00 13.21
N GLN A 242 3.61 39.18 13.60
CA GLN A 242 3.81 38.09 14.56
C GLN A 242 3.06 36.79 14.20
N SER A 243 3.76 35.68 14.44
CA SER A 243 3.30 34.34 14.83
C SER A 243 1.89 33.85 14.43
N GLY A 244 1.87 32.83 13.57
CA GLY A 244 1.41 31.51 14.03
C GLY A 244 -0.09 31.22 14.19
N VAL A 245 -1.02 32.11 13.83
CA VAL A 245 -2.48 31.86 13.98
C VAL A 245 -3.26 31.99 12.67
N ASN A 246 -2.87 31.21 11.65
CA ASN A 246 -3.65 31.03 10.42
C ASN A 246 -4.28 29.63 10.35
N ASN A 247 -5.17 29.32 11.29
CA ASN A 247 -6.00 28.12 11.24
C ASN A 247 -7.49 28.47 11.47
N PRO A 248 -8.29 28.70 10.40
CA PRO A 248 -9.67 29.16 10.52
C PRO A 248 -10.59 28.15 11.22
N SER A 249 -10.18 26.88 11.33
CA SER A 249 -10.90 25.86 12.10
C SER A 249 -11.02 26.18 13.60
N VAL A 250 -10.19 27.07 14.15
CA VAL A 250 -10.25 27.49 15.56
C VAL A 250 -11.45 28.41 15.84
N LEU A 251 -11.91 29.18 14.84
CA LEU A 251 -13.04 30.12 15.00
C LEU A 251 -14.41 29.42 15.04
N PHE A 252 -14.53 28.21 14.47
CA PHE A 252 -15.80 27.49 14.34
C PHE A 252 -15.97 26.33 15.35
N ASN A 253 -15.05 26.17 16.32
CA ASN A 253 -15.07 25.10 17.32
C ASN A 253 -15.17 25.61 18.78
N ARG A 254 -15.79 26.79 18.99
CA ARG A 254 -16.31 27.20 20.30
C ARG A 254 -17.78 26.84 20.40
N ASP A 255 -18.05 25.63 20.91
CA ASP A 255 -19.17 25.26 21.80
C ASP A 255 -19.48 23.76 21.70
N ASP A 256 -18.59 22.96 22.29
CA ASP A 256 -18.83 21.59 22.74
C ASP A 256 -17.83 21.32 23.89
N SER A 257 -18.25 20.70 25.00
CA SER A 257 -17.37 20.52 26.17
C SER A 257 -16.16 19.62 25.85
N PRO A 258 -14.94 19.95 26.32
CA PRO A 258 -13.75 19.19 25.96
C PRO A 258 -13.79 17.80 26.58
N VAL A 259 -13.84 16.77 25.72
CA VAL A 259 -13.53 15.39 26.10
C VAL A 259 -12.14 15.37 26.76
N PRO A 260 -11.96 14.74 27.93
CA PRO A 260 -10.66 14.71 28.60
C PRO A 260 -9.57 14.18 27.68
N LYS A 261 -8.57 15.02 27.38
CA LYS A 261 -7.42 14.61 26.56
C LYS A 261 -6.70 13.46 27.26
N PRO A 262 -6.50 12.29 26.60
CA PRO A 262 -5.70 11.21 27.17
C PRO A 262 -4.32 11.71 27.60
N LYS A 263 -3.88 11.39 28.83
CA LYS A 263 -2.62 11.88 29.42
C LYS A 263 -1.41 11.74 28.47
N TRP A 264 -1.35 10.65 27.71
CA TRP A 264 -0.28 10.38 26.75
C TRP A 264 -0.16 11.43 25.63
N GLN A 265 -1.21 12.21 25.34
CA GLN A 265 -1.13 13.32 24.38
C GLN A 265 -0.20 14.45 24.87
N GLY A 266 -0.01 14.58 26.19
CA GLY A 266 0.93 15.53 26.77
C GLY A 266 2.40 15.11 26.66
N ILE A 267 2.69 13.83 26.35
CA ILE A 267 4.05 13.31 26.26
C ILE A 267 4.75 13.82 24.99
N LYS A 268 5.92 14.39 25.18
CA LYS A 268 6.90 14.73 24.15
C LYS A 268 8.16 13.88 24.29
N VAL A 269 8.88 13.71 23.18
CA VAL A 269 10.20 13.09 23.09
C VAL A 269 11.09 14.07 22.32
N TYR A 270 12.19 14.52 22.93
CA TYR A 270 13.06 15.58 22.40
C TYR A 270 12.27 16.82 21.90
N ASP A 271 11.46 17.39 22.79
CA ASP A 271 10.59 18.56 22.55
C ASP A 271 9.44 18.38 21.53
N GLU A 272 9.33 17.23 20.85
CA GLU A 272 8.29 16.95 19.86
C GLU A 272 7.26 15.91 20.33
N SER A 273 6.01 16.07 19.88
CA SER A 273 4.92 15.14 20.20
C SER A 273 5.18 13.73 19.67
N LEU A 274 4.78 12.71 20.44
CA LEU A 274 4.77 11.29 20.02
C LEU A 274 4.19 11.09 18.61
N LEU A 275 4.66 10.07 17.90
CA LEU A 275 4.18 9.71 16.55
C LEU A 275 2.66 9.50 16.53
N SER A 276 2.10 8.87 17.57
CA SER A 276 0.65 8.72 17.81
C SER A 276 -0.12 10.03 17.89
N ASN A 277 0.50 11.13 18.32
CA ASN A 277 -0.14 12.45 18.24
C ASN A 277 -0.09 12.97 16.79
N ARG A 278 1.10 12.94 16.18
CA ARG A 278 1.37 13.55 14.86
C ARG A 278 0.54 12.95 13.72
N LEU A 279 0.38 11.63 13.72
CA LEU A 279 -0.34 10.88 12.69
C LEU A 279 -1.83 10.68 12.98
N SER A 280 -2.37 11.25 14.07
CA SER A 280 -3.78 11.05 14.44
C SER A 280 -4.72 11.99 13.67
N PRO A 281 -5.64 11.49 12.83
CA PRO A 281 -6.57 12.32 12.04
C PRO A 281 -7.62 13.07 12.88
N ARG A 282 -7.60 12.91 14.21
CA ARG A 282 -8.40 13.66 15.19
C ARG A 282 -7.68 14.86 15.78
N LEU A 283 -6.35 14.90 15.72
CA LEU A 283 -5.51 15.88 16.42
C LEU A 283 -4.74 16.79 15.46
N ASN A 284 -4.39 16.27 14.29
CA ASN A 284 -3.63 16.96 13.27
C ASN A 284 -4.25 16.69 11.89
N ASP A 285 -4.02 17.60 10.95
CA ASP A 285 -4.31 17.35 9.53
C ASP A 285 -3.31 16.36 8.90
N PHE A 286 -2.24 15.97 9.60
CA PHE A 286 -1.22 15.06 9.07
C PHE A 286 -1.55 13.60 9.40
N ASP A 287 -1.34 12.70 8.44
CA ASP A 287 -1.79 11.31 8.45
C ASP A 287 -0.71 10.36 7.93
N LEU A 288 -0.92 9.05 8.10
CA LEU A 288 0.04 8.01 7.69
C LEU A 288 0.27 8.00 6.16
N TRP A 289 -0.71 8.38 5.35
CA TRP A 289 -0.53 8.45 3.89
C TRP A 289 0.38 9.60 3.47
N ARG A 290 0.33 10.75 4.14
CA ARG A 290 1.28 11.84 3.93
C ARG A 290 2.67 11.49 4.42
N LEU A 291 2.81 10.71 5.50
CA LEU A 291 4.10 10.16 5.91
C LEU A 291 4.68 9.21 4.85
N ILE A 292 3.87 8.30 4.30
CA ILE A 292 4.27 7.40 3.20
C ILE A 292 4.74 8.21 1.97
N ASN A 293 3.92 9.18 1.55
CA ASN A 293 4.22 10.08 0.41
C ASN A 293 5.53 10.87 0.62
N PHE A 294 5.73 11.42 1.82
CA PHE A 294 6.96 12.12 2.19
C PHE A 294 8.19 11.19 2.24
N THR A 295 8.04 9.98 2.76
CA THR A 295 9.10 8.97 2.84
C THR A 295 9.60 8.57 1.44
N PHE A 296 8.68 8.28 0.51
CA PHE A 296 9.05 7.96 -0.87
C PHE A 296 9.51 9.19 -1.69
N TYR A 297 9.09 10.41 -1.34
CA TYR A 297 9.69 11.64 -1.86
C TYR A 297 11.16 11.79 -1.43
N CYS A 298 11.51 11.45 -0.19
CA CYS A 298 12.89 11.42 0.28
C CYS A 298 13.73 10.37 -0.46
N ALA A 299 13.20 9.16 -0.67
CA ALA A 299 13.86 8.12 -1.48
C ALA A 299 14.12 8.55 -2.94
N GLY A 300 13.26 9.41 -3.48
CA GLY A 300 13.39 9.97 -4.82
C GLY A 300 14.41 11.09 -4.97
N ARG A 301 15.09 11.53 -3.90
CA ARG A 301 16.15 12.54 -3.98
C ARG A 301 17.52 11.86 -4.15
N ARG A 302 18.28 12.33 -5.15
CA ARG A 302 19.63 11.81 -5.43
C ARG A 302 20.56 12.07 -4.25
N ASN A 303 21.19 11.04 -3.72
CA ASN A 303 22.32 11.18 -2.80
C ASN A 303 23.59 11.37 -3.63
N ILE A 304 24.11 12.60 -3.74
CA ILE A 304 25.17 12.97 -4.70
C ILE A 304 26.57 12.87 -4.08
N VAL A 305 26.66 12.68 -2.76
CA VAL A 305 27.93 12.64 -2.02
C VAL A 305 28.42 11.19 -1.83
N PHE A 306 29.74 11.01 -1.93
CA PHE A 306 30.47 9.74 -1.74
C PHE A 306 30.29 9.10 -0.34
N ASP A 307 29.72 9.86 0.59
CA ASP A 307 29.42 9.49 1.98
C ASP A 307 27.91 9.70 2.23
N SER A 308 27.10 9.04 1.39
CA SER A 308 25.65 9.25 1.27
C SER A 308 24.88 8.90 2.55
N THR A 309 25.50 8.14 3.46
CA THR A 309 25.01 7.76 4.79
C THR A 309 24.66 8.95 5.69
N TYR A 310 25.16 10.17 5.39
CA TYR A 310 24.85 11.40 6.14
C TYR A 310 23.99 12.41 5.35
N GLU A 311 23.44 12.04 4.20
CA GLU A 311 22.48 12.88 3.47
C GLU A 311 21.15 12.94 4.24
N SER A 312 20.61 14.13 4.48
CA SER A 312 19.38 14.29 5.26
C SER A 312 18.16 13.59 4.64
N CYS A 313 18.12 13.42 3.31
CA CYS A 313 17.06 12.69 2.62
C CYS A 313 17.12 11.18 2.95
N HIS A 314 18.28 10.56 2.77
CA HIS A 314 18.54 9.17 3.11
C HIS A 314 18.26 8.88 4.59
N MET A 315 18.76 9.70 5.51
CA MET A 315 18.57 9.48 6.96
C MET A 315 17.11 9.63 7.42
N ILE A 316 16.33 10.53 6.81
CA ILE A 316 14.87 10.61 7.05
C ILE A 316 14.18 9.38 6.43
N TYR A 317 14.50 9.05 5.18
CA TYR A 317 13.93 7.90 4.47
C TYR A 317 14.13 6.60 5.25
N THR A 318 15.35 6.27 5.65
CA THR A 318 15.68 5.01 6.32
C THR A 318 14.91 4.83 7.63
N ALA A 319 14.86 5.85 8.49
CA ALA A 319 14.12 5.80 9.76
C ALA A 319 12.59 5.69 9.55
N GLN A 320 12.03 6.49 8.64
CA GLN A 320 10.60 6.48 8.38
C GLN A 320 10.15 5.21 7.63
N ALA A 321 10.91 4.74 6.64
CA ALA A 321 10.62 3.50 5.91
C ALA A 321 10.69 2.27 6.81
N ALA A 322 11.70 2.18 7.68
CA ALA A 322 11.78 1.11 8.68
C ALA A 322 10.59 1.15 9.66
N THR A 323 10.14 2.34 10.06
CA THR A 323 8.96 2.51 10.92
C THR A 323 7.67 2.11 10.20
N ILE A 324 7.47 2.53 8.95
CA ILE A 324 6.31 2.18 8.13
C ILE A 324 6.26 0.68 7.84
N ASP A 325 7.40 0.00 7.63
CA ASP A 325 7.45 -1.45 7.47
C ASP A 325 6.83 -2.18 8.69
N LYS A 326 7.19 -1.76 9.92
CA LYS A 326 6.65 -2.37 11.14
C LYS A 326 5.18 -2.02 11.36
N ILE A 327 4.74 -0.82 10.98
CA ILE A 327 3.32 -0.46 10.93
C ILE A 327 2.57 -1.39 9.96
N PHE A 328 3.10 -1.62 8.75
CA PHE A 328 2.47 -2.50 7.76
C PHE A 328 2.51 -3.98 8.16
N SER A 329 3.55 -4.48 8.83
CA SER A 329 3.52 -5.82 9.43
C SER A 329 2.34 -5.99 10.41
N ILE A 330 2.07 -5.00 11.25
CA ILE A 330 0.93 -5.03 12.17
C ILE A 330 -0.41 -4.97 11.41
N ILE A 331 -0.49 -4.21 10.31
CA ILE A 331 -1.67 -4.15 9.44
C ILE A 331 -1.91 -5.49 8.73
N GLU A 332 -0.88 -6.15 8.18
CA GLU A 332 -1.03 -7.48 7.56
C GLU A 332 -1.52 -8.53 8.58
N ILE A 333 -0.92 -8.58 9.78
CA ILE A 333 -1.31 -9.52 10.84
C ILE A 333 -2.76 -9.27 11.30
N ASN A 334 -3.16 -8.00 11.45
CA ASN A 334 -4.54 -7.62 11.73
C ASN A 334 -5.49 -8.08 10.61
N LEU A 335 -5.18 -7.77 9.36
CA LEU A 335 -6.00 -8.07 8.19
C LEU A 335 -6.24 -9.58 8.03
N VAL A 336 -5.19 -10.40 8.12
CA VAL A 336 -5.29 -11.86 8.07
C VAL A 336 -6.09 -12.40 9.26
N LYS A 337 -5.78 -11.97 10.49
CA LYS A 337 -6.44 -12.44 11.72
C LYS A 337 -7.92 -12.09 11.79
N GLU A 338 -8.31 -10.87 11.38
CA GLU A 338 -9.71 -10.46 11.38
C GLU A 338 -10.51 -11.14 10.26
N PHE A 339 -9.93 -11.38 9.07
CA PHE A 339 -10.58 -12.23 8.05
C PHE A 339 -10.78 -13.67 8.55
N SER A 340 -9.78 -14.29 9.18
CA SER A 340 -9.92 -15.62 9.80
C SER A 340 -10.98 -15.70 10.91
N LYS A 341 -11.36 -14.57 11.54
CA LYS A 341 -12.51 -14.49 12.46
C LYS A 341 -13.85 -14.33 11.76
N MET A 342 -13.91 -13.48 10.72
CA MET A 342 -15.14 -13.18 9.99
C MET A 342 -15.67 -14.43 9.27
N PHE A 343 -14.78 -15.26 8.74
CA PHE A 343 -15.09 -16.49 8.01
C PHE A 343 -14.88 -17.72 8.91
N PRO A 344 -15.94 -18.27 9.53
CA PRO A 344 -15.83 -19.04 10.77
C PRO A 344 -15.37 -20.49 10.59
N ASP A 345 -15.28 -20.99 9.36
CA ASP A 345 -15.00 -22.41 9.09
C ASP A 345 -13.52 -22.78 9.28
N GLY A 346 -12.67 -21.82 9.68
CA GLY A 346 -11.52 -21.99 10.59
C GLY A 346 -10.32 -22.83 10.12
N LYS A 347 -10.42 -23.50 8.98
CA LYS A 347 -9.39 -24.34 8.35
C LYS A 347 -9.23 -24.07 6.86
N ASP A 348 -10.29 -23.57 6.23
CA ASP A 348 -10.31 -23.18 4.82
C ASP A 348 -9.85 -21.72 4.64
N ASP A 349 -9.24 -21.47 3.49
CA ASP A 349 -8.89 -20.13 2.97
C ASP A 349 -10.13 -19.20 2.98
N PRO A 350 -10.02 -17.95 3.49
CA PRO A 350 -11.16 -17.05 3.67
C PRO A 350 -11.83 -16.63 2.35
N TYR A 351 -11.08 -16.57 1.25
CA TYR A 351 -11.60 -16.28 -0.08
C TYR A 351 -12.21 -17.52 -0.70
N LYS A 352 -11.62 -18.70 -0.49
CA LYS A 352 -12.28 -19.98 -0.86
C LYS A 352 -13.60 -20.15 -0.12
N TRP A 353 -13.74 -19.67 1.12
CA TRP A 353 -15.03 -19.59 1.80
C TRP A 353 -15.98 -18.58 1.12
N LEU A 354 -15.52 -17.35 0.92
CA LEU A 354 -16.31 -16.25 0.36
C LEU A 354 -16.86 -16.58 -1.04
N PHE A 355 -16.01 -17.10 -1.93
CA PHE A 355 -16.36 -17.39 -3.31
C PHE A 355 -17.27 -18.62 -3.49
N LYS A 356 -17.35 -19.51 -2.48
CA LYS A 356 -18.38 -20.58 -2.42
C LYS A 356 -19.79 -20.05 -2.11
N GLN A 357 -19.95 -18.83 -1.59
CA GLN A 357 -21.26 -18.31 -1.16
C GLN A 357 -22.14 -17.79 -2.31
N SER A 358 -23.43 -17.67 -2.03
CA SER A 358 -24.40 -17.00 -2.91
C SER A 358 -24.07 -15.50 -3.09
N LEU A 359 -24.57 -14.88 -4.16
CA LEU A 359 -24.28 -13.47 -4.47
C LEU A 359 -24.67 -12.55 -3.30
N THR A 360 -25.87 -12.70 -2.75
CA THR A 360 -26.37 -11.92 -1.61
C THR A 360 -25.46 -12.04 -0.37
N ARG A 361 -24.98 -13.25 -0.06
CA ARG A 361 -24.04 -13.46 1.07
C ARG A 361 -22.68 -12.81 0.81
N ARG A 362 -22.17 -12.84 -0.43
CA ARG A 362 -20.93 -12.13 -0.80
C ARG A 362 -21.10 -10.62 -0.69
N MET A 363 -22.22 -10.06 -1.14
CA MET A 363 -22.51 -8.62 -1.01
C MET A 363 -22.58 -8.16 0.46
N LEU A 364 -23.23 -8.95 1.33
CA LEU A 364 -23.25 -8.67 2.78
C LEU A 364 -21.84 -8.73 3.41
N ALA A 365 -21.02 -9.70 3.00
CA ALA A 365 -19.63 -9.80 3.47
C ALA A 365 -18.75 -8.64 2.94
N MET A 366 -18.90 -8.26 1.66
CA MET A 366 -18.24 -7.09 1.06
C MET A 366 -18.58 -5.81 1.82
N ASP A 367 -19.86 -5.57 2.11
CA ASP A 367 -20.27 -4.40 2.87
C ASP A 367 -19.69 -4.41 4.28
N GLN A 368 -19.78 -5.55 4.99
CA GLN A 368 -19.17 -5.73 6.30
C GLN A 368 -17.66 -5.40 6.27
N ILE A 369 -16.90 -5.92 5.30
CA ILE A 369 -15.45 -5.66 5.16
C ILE A 369 -15.15 -4.19 4.86
N SER A 370 -16.01 -3.51 4.07
CA SER A 370 -15.86 -2.08 3.78
C SER A 370 -16.18 -1.19 5.00
N GLN A 371 -17.09 -1.63 5.87
CA GLN A 371 -17.50 -0.88 7.05
C GLN A 371 -16.69 -1.22 8.30
N ASN A 372 -16.13 -2.44 8.42
CA ASN A 372 -15.56 -2.96 9.67
C ASN A 372 -14.47 -2.03 10.24
N SER A 373 -14.64 -1.69 11.51
CA SER A 373 -13.73 -0.85 12.30
C SER A 373 -12.57 -1.63 12.93
N THR A 374 -12.60 -2.97 13.01
CA THR A 374 -11.46 -3.78 13.50
C THR A 374 -10.34 -3.96 12.47
N LEU A 375 -10.63 -3.69 11.19
CA LEU A 375 -9.66 -3.71 10.09
C LEU A 375 -8.91 -2.38 10.03
N PHE A 376 -7.64 -2.37 10.47
CA PHE A 376 -6.78 -1.18 10.41
C PHE A 376 -6.67 -0.67 8.97
N LEU A 377 -6.49 -1.54 7.98
CA LEU A 377 -6.41 -1.14 6.59
C LEU A 377 -7.70 -0.46 6.09
N SER A 378 -8.88 -0.96 6.46
CA SER A 378 -10.16 -0.34 6.08
C SER A 378 -10.25 1.09 6.61
N ASN A 379 -9.81 1.30 7.85
CA ASN A 379 -9.78 2.63 8.47
C ASN A 379 -8.71 3.55 7.88
N LEU A 380 -7.54 3.01 7.54
CA LEU A 380 -6.47 3.72 6.84
C LEU A 380 -6.93 4.18 5.45
N LEU A 381 -7.59 3.32 4.68
CA LEU A 381 -8.11 3.65 3.34
C LEU A 381 -9.16 4.78 3.38
N LYS A 382 -10.01 4.82 4.42
CA LYS A 382 -10.98 5.91 4.63
C LYS A 382 -10.32 7.30 4.78
N GLN A 383 -9.02 7.37 5.12
CA GLN A 383 -8.27 8.64 5.23
C GLN A 383 -7.90 9.23 3.86
N LEU A 384 -7.89 8.43 2.79
CA LEU A 384 -7.62 8.90 1.42
C LEU A 384 -8.71 9.83 0.88
N GLY A 385 -9.89 9.86 1.52
CA GLY A 385 -10.99 10.77 1.22
C GLY A 385 -12.34 10.06 1.10
N TYR A 386 -13.41 10.83 1.00
CA TYR A 386 -14.78 10.30 0.90
C TYR A 386 -15.07 9.57 -0.43
N LEU A 387 -14.36 9.94 -1.50
CA LEU A 387 -14.48 9.37 -2.84
C LEU A 387 -13.70 8.05 -2.96
N ARG A 388 -14.38 6.92 -2.77
CA ARG A 388 -13.81 5.56 -2.90
C ARG A 388 -13.19 5.30 -4.29
N ASN A 389 -13.72 5.92 -5.34
CA ASN A 389 -13.20 5.82 -6.71
C ASN A 389 -11.79 6.39 -6.88
N ASN A 390 -11.37 7.32 -6.02
CA ASN A 390 -10.05 7.95 -6.11
C ASN A 390 -9.04 7.31 -5.13
N TRP A 391 -9.39 6.23 -4.44
CA TRP A 391 -8.50 5.60 -3.45
C TRP A 391 -7.27 4.96 -4.11
N TYR A 392 -7.44 4.16 -5.16
CA TYR A 392 -6.30 3.46 -5.79
C TYR A 392 -5.38 4.39 -6.58
N ASP A 393 -5.90 5.45 -7.21
CA ASP A 393 -5.08 6.50 -7.84
C ASP A 393 -4.20 7.19 -6.79
N ARG A 394 -4.76 7.61 -5.65
CA ARG A 394 -4.00 8.25 -4.55
C ARG A 394 -2.97 7.31 -3.91
N ILE A 395 -3.30 6.02 -3.77
CA ILE A 395 -2.32 5.01 -3.32
C ILE A 395 -1.19 4.89 -4.33
N ALA A 396 -1.50 4.79 -5.63
CA ALA A 396 -0.49 4.70 -6.67
C ALA A 396 0.34 6.00 -6.78
N GLU A 397 -0.26 7.18 -6.57
CA GLU A 397 0.46 8.46 -6.48
C GLU A 397 1.45 8.46 -5.31
N TYR A 398 0.98 8.16 -4.09
CA TYR A 398 1.82 8.26 -2.90
C TYR A 398 2.87 7.15 -2.83
N VAL A 399 2.51 5.92 -3.21
CA VAL A 399 3.40 4.75 -3.14
C VAL A 399 4.42 4.74 -4.28
N PHE A 400 4.19 5.39 -5.42
CA PHE A 400 5.17 5.49 -6.52
C PHE A 400 5.80 6.90 -6.68
N ASN A 401 5.61 7.79 -5.70
CA ASN A 401 6.32 9.08 -5.68
C ASN A 401 7.85 8.88 -5.65
N GLY A 402 8.60 9.78 -6.27
CA GLY A 402 10.06 9.74 -6.36
C GLY A 402 10.66 8.86 -7.47
N LEU A 403 9.86 8.07 -8.20
CA LEU A 403 10.34 7.10 -9.22
C LEU A 403 10.26 7.60 -10.68
N VAL A 404 9.94 8.86 -10.92
CA VAL A 404 9.66 9.38 -12.28
C VAL A 404 10.93 9.37 -13.16
N CYS A 405 10.81 8.86 -14.39
CA CYS A 405 11.88 8.81 -15.37
C CYS A 405 12.49 10.20 -15.65
N LYS A 406 13.83 10.26 -15.67
CA LYS A 406 14.64 11.49 -15.76
C LYS A 406 14.72 12.07 -17.18
N GLU A 407 14.28 11.34 -18.21
CA GLU A 407 14.52 11.69 -19.62
C GLU A 407 13.39 12.50 -20.28
N SER A 408 12.28 12.81 -19.60
CA SER A 408 11.15 13.52 -20.21
C SER A 408 11.52 14.99 -20.55
N PRO A 409 11.67 15.39 -21.83
CA PRO A 409 12.22 16.71 -22.18
C PRO A 409 11.30 17.87 -21.81
N SER A 410 10.00 17.60 -21.66
CA SER A 410 8.98 18.54 -21.20
C SER A 410 9.06 18.84 -19.69
N SER A 411 9.88 18.11 -18.93
CA SER A 411 10.14 18.37 -17.50
C SER A 411 11.36 19.25 -17.24
N SER A 412 11.65 20.19 -18.15
CA SER A 412 12.55 21.34 -17.92
C SER A 412 12.08 22.31 -16.81
N LYS A 413 10.93 22.02 -16.17
CA LYS A 413 10.56 22.56 -14.86
C LYS A 413 11.54 22.04 -13.79
N THR A 414 12.55 22.88 -13.52
CA THR A 414 13.60 22.75 -12.50
C THR A 414 13.16 21.95 -11.25
N GLU A 415 14.03 21.10 -10.71
CA GLU A 415 13.80 20.27 -9.50
C GLU A 415 13.39 21.06 -8.24
N SER A 416 13.48 22.40 -8.27
CA SER A 416 13.01 23.35 -7.28
C SER A 416 11.48 23.62 -7.30
N GLN A 417 10.74 23.17 -8.32
CA GLN A 417 9.26 23.30 -8.37
C GLN A 417 8.48 22.06 -7.91
N LEU A 418 9.15 20.92 -7.66
CA LEU A 418 8.55 19.75 -7.02
C LEU A 418 8.21 20.07 -5.55
N ARG A 419 6.97 20.53 -5.32
CA ARG A 419 6.41 20.85 -3.99
C ARG A 419 6.78 19.75 -3.00
N ILE A 420 7.61 20.09 -2.01
CA ILE A 420 7.97 19.20 -0.92
C ILE A 420 6.66 18.80 -0.21
N PRO A 421 6.36 17.49 -0.02
CA PRO A 421 5.22 17.06 0.78
C PRO A 421 5.28 17.63 2.20
N THR A 422 4.14 17.66 2.89
CA THR A 422 4.12 17.97 4.32
C THR A 422 5.03 17.00 5.08
N THR A 423 5.90 17.50 5.95
CA THR A 423 6.76 16.68 6.83
C THR A 423 5.98 16.26 8.08
N CYS A 424 6.39 15.19 8.75
CA CYS A 424 5.79 14.75 10.02
C CYS A 424 6.23 15.66 11.17
N TYR A 425 7.49 16.09 11.11
CA TYR A 425 8.19 16.84 12.15
C TYR A 425 8.82 18.13 11.60
N GLU A 426 9.09 19.08 12.49
CA GLU A 426 9.68 20.37 12.07
C GLU A 426 11.19 20.24 11.86
N HIS A 427 11.86 19.33 12.59
CA HIS A 427 13.28 19.09 12.40
C HIS A 427 13.59 18.57 10.98
N GLU A 428 12.77 17.67 10.43
CA GLU A 428 12.85 17.17 9.04
C GLU A 428 12.84 18.34 8.04
N ARG A 429 11.88 19.27 8.19
CA ARG A 429 11.75 20.46 7.34
C ARG A 429 12.97 21.38 7.45
N ILE A 430 13.59 21.47 8.63
CA ILE A 430 14.80 22.25 8.88
C ILE A 430 16.05 21.58 8.30
N LEU A 431 16.12 20.24 8.31
CA LEU A 431 17.22 19.48 7.68
C LEU A 431 17.22 19.67 6.16
N LEU A 432 16.08 19.45 5.51
CA LEU A 432 15.95 19.60 4.06
C LEU A 432 16.31 21.01 3.60
N LYS A 433 15.89 22.05 4.33
CA LYS A 433 16.30 23.44 4.06
C LYS A 433 17.82 23.66 4.18
N LYS A 434 18.54 22.87 4.99
CA LYS A 434 20.01 22.97 5.14
C LYS A 434 20.76 22.20 4.06
N SER A 435 20.28 21.04 3.61
CA SER A 435 20.90 20.33 2.49
C SER A 435 20.75 21.12 1.19
N PHE A 436 19.54 21.58 0.84
CA PHE A 436 19.31 22.40 -0.36
C PHE A 436 20.19 23.67 -0.42
N ASN A 437 20.49 24.28 0.72
CA ASN A 437 21.34 25.48 0.78
C ASN A 437 22.85 25.20 0.69
N LYS A 438 23.31 23.94 0.81
CA LYS A 438 24.72 23.55 0.60
C LYS A 438 25.04 23.28 -0.87
N TYR A 439 24.10 22.72 -1.63
CA TYR A 439 24.35 22.30 -3.01
C TYR A 439 24.25 23.45 -4.01
N LYS A 440 25.34 24.23 -4.10
CA LYS A 440 25.62 25.18 -5.20
C LYS A 440 27.02 25.02 -5.79
N ALA A 441 27.74 23.95 -5.42
CA ALA A 441 29.06 23.63 -5.94
C ALA A 441 28.98 22.42 -6.88
N GLU A 442 29.70 22.50 -8.00
CA GLU A 442 29.67 21.51 -9.08
C GLU A 442 30.48 20.27 -8.72
N THR A 443 29.90 19.08 -8.88
CA THR A 443 30.58 17.89 -9.44
C THR A 443 29.56 16.76 -9.58
N GLU A 444 29.46 16.17 -10.76
CA GLU A 444 28.79 14.88 -10.91
C GLU A 444 29.64 13.80 -10.22
N LYS A 445 29.07 13.12 -9.23
CA LYS A 445 29.68 12.00 -8.54
C LYS A 445 28.71 10.83 -8.49
N PHE A 446 29.25 9.62 -8.56
CA PHE A 446 28.48 8.39 -8.55
C PHE A 446 27.75 8.22 -7.21
N ALA A 447 26.43 8.10 -7.25
CA ALA A 447 25.64 7.70 -6.09
C ALA A 447 25.92 6.22 -5.78
N TYR A 448 26.45 5.93 -4.59
CA TYR A 448 26.73 4.56 -4.16
C TYR A 448 25.50 3.83 -3.61
N TYR A 449 24.49 4.60 -3.17
CA TYR A 449 23.27 4.09 -2.54
C TYR A 449 22.02 4.61 -3.27
N ASN A 450 21.05 3.73 -3.52
CA ASN A 450 19.85 4.03 -4.29
C ASN A 450 18.58 3.70 -3.48
N ASP A 451 18.17 4.65 -2.64
CA ASP A 451 16.99 4.54 -1.76
C ASP A 451 15.73 4.11 -2.53
N ASN A 452 15.58 4.54 -3.79
CA ASN A 452 14.46 4.14 -4.64
C ASN A 452 14.43 2.63 -4.92
N ILE A 453 15.57 1.96 -5.12
CA ILE A 453 15.60 0.49 -5.31
C ILE A 453 15.19 -0.22 -4.02
N ASP A 454 15.80 0.10 -2.88
CA ASP A 454 15.43 -0.53 -1.60
C ASP A 454 13.99 -0.26 -1.21
N SER A 455 13.45 0.92 -1.56
CA SER A 455 12.07 1.28 -1.28
C SER A 455 11.06 0.38 -2.00
N MET A 456 11.43 -0.28 -3.11
CA MET A 456 10.52 -1.17 -3.85
C MET A 456 9.97 -2.31 -2.98
N LYS A 457 10.75 -2.76 -1.99
CA LYS A 457 10.35 -3.75 -0.97
C LYS A 457 9.14 -3.27 -0.16
N LEU A 458 9.20 -2.04 0.35
CA LEU A 458 8.12 -1.42 1.11
C LEU A 458 6.93 -1.06 0.21
N ARG A 459 7.17 -0.59 -1.02
CA ARG A 459 6.12 -0.31 -2.02
C ARG A 459 5.35 -1.58 -2.37
N PHE A 460 6.03 -2.70 -2.60
CA PHE A 460 5.40 -4.00 -2.82
C PHE A 460 4.54 -4.40 -1.61
N LYS A 461 5.06 -4.31 -0.39
CA LYS A 461 4.32 -4.66 0.83
C LYS A 461 3.02 -3.87 1.00
N ILE A 462 3.06 -2.56 0.73
CA ILE A 462 1.86 -1.70 0.77
C ILE A 462 0.86 -2.12 -0.31
N ILE A 463 1.28 -2.27 -1.57
CA ILE A 463 0.38 -2.65 -2.68
C ILE A 463 -0.19 -4.07 -2.47
N ASN A 464 0.61 -5.03 -2.00
CA ASN A 464 0.17 -6.38 -1.68
C ASN A 464 -0.86 -6.40 -0.54
N THR A 465 -0.66 -5.58 0.50
CA THR A 465 -1.62 -5.42 1.61
C THR A 465 -2.97 -4.88 1.11
N VAL A 466 -2.95 -3.88 0.22
CA VAL A 466 -4.16 -3.30 -0.39
C VAL A 466 -4.83 -4.27 -1.37
N HIS A 467 -4.04 -4.98 -2.19
CA HIS A 467 -4.53 -5.99 -3.14
C HIS A 467 -5.19 -7.18 -2.43
N TYR A 468 -4.57 -7.70 -1.36
CA TYR A 468 -5.15 -8.79 -0.58
C TYR A 468 -6.54 -8.41 -0.04
N TRP A 469 -6.69 -7.19 0.51
CA TRP A 469 -7.99 -6.67 0.92
C TRP A 469 -8.96 -6.46 -0.25
N SER A 470 -8.49 -5.98 -1.41
CA SER A 470 -9.37 -5.71 -2.57
C SER A 470 -9.96 -6.98 -3.21
N LEU A 471 -9.28 -8.13 -3.11
CA LEU A 471 -9.83 -9.43 -3.52
C LEU A 471 -11.17 -9.79 -2.84
N ALA A 472 -11.52 -9.16 -1.71
CA ALA A 472 -12.83 -9.36 -1.07
C ALA A 472 -14.00 -8.78 -1.89
N PHE A 473 -13.70 -7.81 -2.75
CA PHE A 473 -14.64 -7.07 -3.59
C PHE A 473 -14.71 -7.57 -5.04
N ASP A 474 -13.90 -8.58 -5.38
CA ASP A 474 -13.87 -9.13 -6.74
C ASP A 474 -15.21 -9.78 -7.12
N LYS A 475 -15.67 -9.47 -8.33
CA LYS A 475 -16.84 -10.08 -8.97
C LYS A 475 -16.50 -11.50 -9.41
N VAL A 476 -15.30 -11.65 -9.98
CA VAL A 476 -14.63 -12.89 -10.36
C VAL A 476 -14.24 -13.62 -9.07
N THR A 477 -14.09 -14.95 -9.12
CA THR A 477 -13.47 -15.67 -8.01
C THR A 477 -11.95 -15.50 -8.03
N ARG A 478 -11.30 -15.77 -6.88
CA ARG A 478 -9.84 -15.99 -6.79
C ARG A 478 -9.32 -16.84 -7.95
N ASP A 479 -10.09 -17.87 -8.28
CA ASP A 479 -9.82 -18.83 -9.35
C ASP A 479 -10.57 -18.44 -10.64
N GLY A 480 -10.49 -17.19 -11.08
CA GLY A 480 -10.82 -16.69 -12.42
C GLY A 480 -12.25 -16.89 -12.98
N ILE A 481 -13.21 -17.40 -12.19
CA ILE A 481 -14.60 -17.66 -12.64
C ILE A 481 -15.34 -16.31 -12.76
N THR A 482 -15.52 -15.83 -13.98
CA THR A 482 -16.42 -14.71 -14.27
C THR A 482 -17.87 -15.05 -13.94
N ARG A 483 -18.66 -14.03 -13.58
CA ARG A 483 -20.13 -14.09 -13.57
C ARG A 483 -20.68 -13.08 -14.57
N SER A 484 -21.87 -13.36 -15.09
CA SER A 484 -22.58 -12.49 -16.04
C SER A 484 -22.80 -11.09 -15.47
N GLU A 485 -22.75 -10.10 -16.35
CA GLU A 485 -22.92 -8.70 -16.04
C GLU A 485 -24.33 -8.37 -15.54
N ARG A 486 -24.42 -7.53 -14.50
CA ARG A 486 -25.25 -6.31 -14.45
C ARG A 486 -25.09 -5.62 -13.09
N SER A 487 -25.35 -4.32 -13.06
CA SER A 487 -25.15 -3.35 -11.95
C SER A 487 -23.69 -3.09 -11.54
N ASN A 488 -23.29 -1.82 -11.78
CA ASN A 488 -22.23 -1.01 -11.20
C ASN A 488 -20.78 -1.55 -11.14
N THR A 489 -19.83 -0.70 -11.55
CA THR A 489 -18.41 -0.80 -11.21
C THR A 489 -18.24 -0.62 -9.70
N ASN A 490 -17.68 -1.62 -9.01
CA ASN A 490 -17.26 -1.46 -7.64
C ASN A 490 -15.81 -0.99 -7.66
N PHE A 491 -15.60 0.29 -7.35
CA PHE A 491 -14.27 0.90 -7.40
C PHE A 491 -13.24 0.29 -6.43
N LEU A 492 -13.65 -0.64 -5.57
CA LEU A 492 -12.79 -1.44 -4.70
C LEU A 492 -12.36 -2.79 -5.33
N GLU A 493 -12.72 -3.06 -6.60
CA GLU A 493 -12.29 -4.25 -7.33
C GLU A 493 -10.76 -4.27 -7.54
N PRO A 494 -10.10 -5.44 -7.45
CA PRO A 494 -8.64 -5.55 -7.57
C PRO A 494 -8.13 -5.08 -8.93
N ALA A 495 -8.93 -5.25 -10.01
CA ALA A 495 -8.58 -4.78 -11.36
C ALA A 495 -8.31 -3.27 -11.41
N VAL A 496 -9.03 -2.45 -10.63
CA VAL A 496 -8.83 -0.98 -10.60
C VAL A 496 -7.48 -0.64 -9.97
N LEU A 497 -7.08 -1.35 -8.91
CA LEU A 497 -5.74 -1.21 -8.31
C LEU A 497 -4.63 -1.63 -9.29
N ILE A 498 -4.82 -2.76 -9.99
CA ILE A 498 -3.87 -3.25 -11.01
C ILE A 498 -3.70 -2.22 -12.12
N ASP A 499 -4.79 -1.60 -12.59
CA ASP A 499 -4.74 -0.57 -13.64
C ASP A 499 -3.97 0.68 -13.20
N GLU A 500 -4.21 1.22 -11.99
CA GLU A 500 -3.47 2.38 -11.51
C GLU A 500 -1.98 2.08 -11.25
N VAL A 501 -1.65 0.90 -10.73
CA VAL A 501 -0.25 0.46 -10.57
C VAL A 501 0.41 0.27 -11.94
N ALA A 502 -0.27 -0.35 -12.90
CA ALA A 502 0.25 -0.55 -14.25
C ALA A 502 0.55 0.77 -14.97
N LYS A 503 -0.27 1.81 -14.80
CA LYS A 503 0.00 3.17 -15.31
C LYS A 503 1.30 3.75 -14.75
N LYS A 504 1.57 3.60 -13.45
CA LYS A 504 2.84 4.06 -12.85
C LYS A 504 4.01 3.23 -13.39
N PHE A 505 3.86 1.92 -13.53
CA PHE A 505 4.90 1.03 -14.06
C PHE A 505 5.39 1.45 -15.45
N MET A 506 4.50 1.86 -16.37
CA MET A 506 4.92 2.31 -17.70
C MET A 506 5.97 3.44 -17.65
N VAL A 507 5.88 4.36 -16.68
CA VAL A 507 6.70 5.59 -16.60
C VAL A 507 7.91 5.54 -15.64
N ILE A 508 8.12 4.44 -14.92
CA ILE A 508 9.33 4.23 -14.06
C ILE A 508 10.41 3.43 -14.80
N GLU A 509 11.67 3.55 -14.39
CA GLU A 509 12.84 2.86 -14.97
C GLU A 509 12.75 1.32 -14.78
N TYR A 510 13.36 0.54 -15.68
CA TYR A 510 13.29 -0.94 -15.69
C TYR A 510 13.69 -1.60 -14.36
N ASP A 511 14.77 -1.14 -13.73
CA ASP A 511 15.33 -1.80 -12.53
C ASP A 511 14.34 -1.81 -11.35
N TYR A 512 13.43 -0.84 -11.28
CA TYR A 512 12.37 -0.78 -10.28
C TYR A 512 11.28 -1.85 -10.50
N TRP A 513 11.04 -2.28 -11.75
CA TRP A 513 10.14 -3.40 -12.04
C TRP A 513 10.71 -4.70 -11.46
N VAL A 514 12.00 -4.93 -11.72
CA VAL A 514 12.72 -6.13 -11.31
C VAL A 514 12.67 -6.30 -9.79
N GLU A 515 13.03 -5.25 -9.04
CA GLU A 515 13.05 -5.34 -7.57
C GLU A 515 11.65 -5.40 -6.95
N PHE A 516 10.63 -4.75 -7.53
CA PHE A 516 9.24 -4.90 -7.05
C PHE A 516 8.73 -6.34 -7.22
N TYR A 517 9.10 -7.02 -8.31
CA TYR A 517 8.71 -8.41 -8.54
C TYR A 517 9.46 -9.36 -7.58
N TYR A 518 10.78 -9.18 -7.38
CA TYR A 518 11.52 -10.00 -6.41
C TYR A 518 11.15 -9.72 -4.94
N SER A 519 10.62 -8.54 -4.62
CA SER A 519 10.04 -8.23 -3.31
C SER A 519 8.89 -9.16 -2.91
N SER A 520 8.26 -9.87 -3.86
CA SER A 520 7.27 -10.92 -3.56
C SER A 520 7.83 -12.11 -2.78
N LEU A 521 9.15 -12.34 -2.79
CA LEU A 521 9.82 -13.42 -2.07
C LEU A 521 10.06 -13.11 -0.58
N MET A 522 9.78 -11.87 -0.14
CA MET A 522 9.98 -11.46 1.26
C MET A 522 9.02 -12.14 2.23
N GLU A 523 9.38 -12.09 3.53
CA GLU A 523 8.48 -12.47 4.61
C GLU A 523 7.28 -11.52 4.70
N SER A 524 6.09 -12.10 4.77
CA SER A 524 4.80 -11.40 4.84
C SER A 524 3.77 -12.36 5.43
N SER A 525 2.83 -11.84 6.20
CA SER A 525 1.71 -12.64 6.74
C SER A 525 0.70 -13.03 5.66
N ILE A 526 0.76 -12.40 4.48
CA ILE A 526 -0.08 -12.71 3.32
C ILE A 526 0.53 -13.90 2.57
N PRO A 527 -0.19 -15.04 2.43
CA PRO A 527 0.36 -16.24 1.78
C PRO A 527 0.81 -15.98 0.32
N LEU A 528 1.87 -16.69 -0.09
CA LEU A 528 2.54 -16.49 -1.39
C LEU A 528 1.58 -16.55 -2.59
N ASN A 529 0.59 -17.44 -2.54
CA ASN A 529 -0.40 -17.59 -3.61
C ASN A 529 -1.33 -16.37 -3.81
N TYR A 530 -1.33 -15.35 -2.92
CA TYR A 530 -2.00 -14.06 -3.17
C TYR A 530 -1.03 -13.03 -3.77
N ARG A 531 0.25 -13.08 -3.39
CA ARG A 531 1.35 -12.31 -4.00
C ARG A 531 1.54 -12.70 -5.47
N ASP A 532 1.46 -14.00 -5.75
CA ASP A 532 1.37 -14.55 -7.11
C ASP A 532 0.23 -13.91 -7.92
N ILE A 533 -0.97 -13.78 -7.34
CA ILE A 533 -2.15 -13.25 -8.05
C ILE A 533 -1.98 -11.76 -8.36
N LEU A 534 -1.41 -10.98 -7.43
CA LEU A 534 -1.00 -9.59 -7.69
C LEU A 534 -0.07 -9.51 -8.90
N LEU A 535 1.03 -10.28 -8.89
CA LEU A 535 2.03 -10.22 -9.95
C LEU A 535 1.56 -10.82 -11.29
N VAL A 536 0.73 -11.86 -11.28
CA VAL A 536 0.12 -12.41 -12.52
C VAL A 536 -0.86 -11.41 -13.13
N ASN A 537 -1.76 -10.82 -12.34
CA ASN A 537 -2.71 -9.82 -12.85
C ASN A 537 -1.98 -8.56 -13.36
N LEU A 538 -0.95 -8.11 -12.63
CA LEU A 538 -0.09 -7.00 -13.05
C LEU A 538 0.69 -7.35 -14.33
N SER A 539 1.24 -8.56 -14.43
CA SER A 539 1.94 -9.03 -15.63
C SER A 539 1.02 -9.03 -16.86
N SER A 540 -0.19 -9.59 -16.73
CA SER A 540 -1.19 -9.60 -17.80
C SER A 540 -1.53 -8.19 -18.27
N LYS A 541 -1.74 -7.24 -17.34
CA LYS A 541 -2.02 -5.84 -17.70
C LYS A 541 -0.81 -5.15 -18.33
N LEU A 542 0.40 -5.41 -17.84
CA LEU A 542 1.62 -4.82 -18.38
C LEU A 542 1.95 -5.34 -19.78
N LEU A 543 1.78 -6.64 -20.06
CA LEU A 543 1.95 -7.19 -21.42
C LEU A 543 0.95 -6.58 -22.41
N HIS A 544 -0.31 -6.41 -22.00
CA HIS A 544 -1.31 -5.71 -22.81
C HIS A 544 -0.94 -4.23 -23.05
N ASN A 545 -0.54 -3.50 -22.00
CA ASN A 545 -0.11 -2.10 -22.11
C ASN A 545 1.17 -1.93 -22.94
N LEU A 546 2.08 -2.90 -22.93
CA LEU A 546 3.38 -2.87 -23.65
C LEU A 546 3.27 -3.28 -25.11
N THR A 547 2.28 -4.08 -25.50
CA THR A 547 2.07 -4.50 -26.89
C THR A 547 0.99 -3.70 -27.62
N GLY A 548 0.20 -2.89 -26.90
CA GLY A 548 -0.90 -2.07 -27.43
C GLY A 548 -2.07 -2.87 -28.06
N SER A 549 -1.96 -4.19 -28.09
CA SER A 549 -2.73 -5.03 -28.99
C SER A 549 -4.09 -5.43 -28.42
N ARG A 550 -5.10 -5.38 -29.29
CA ARG A 550 -6.45 -5.89 -29.03
C ARG A 550 -6.59 -7.39 -29.31
N GLN A 551 -5.57 -8.02 -29.92
CA GLN A 551 -5.60 -9.42 -30.35
C GLN A 551 -5.24 -10.41 -29.22
N TRP A 552 -4.30 -10.04 -28.35
CA TRP A 552 -3.88 -10.88 -27.22
C TRP A 552 -4.48 -10.40 -25.91
N SER A 553 -5.26 -11.26 -25.25
CA SER A 553 -5.93 -10.98 -23.98
C SER A 553 -5.06 -11.22 -22.73
N PHE A 554 -3.86 -11.79 -22.91
CA PHE A 554 -2.85 -12.11 -21.87
C PHE A 554 -3.40 -12.77 -20.59
N LYS A 555 -4.50 -13.52 -20.70
CA LYS A 555 -5.24 -14.07 -19.55
C LYS A 555 -4.94 -15.56 -19.35
N LEU A 556 -4.39 -15.91 -18.18
CA LEU A 556 -4.22 -17.30 -17.74
C LEU A 556 -5.54 -17.91 -17.23
N TYR A 557 -5.65 -19.23 -17.33
CA TYR A 557 -6.72 -20.05 -16.75
C TYR A 557 -6.65 -20.09 -15.21
N PRO A 558 -7.80 -20.27 -14.54
CA PRO A 558 -7.90 -20.52 -13.09
C PRO A 558 -6.96 -21.60 -12.54
N ARG A 559 -6.46 -21.40 -11.32
CA ARG A 559 -5.80 -22.45 -10.53
C ARG A 559 -6.78 -23.36 -9.76
N ASP A 560 -7.83 -23.83 -10.45
CA ASP A 560 -8.85 -24.71 -9.86
C ASP A 560 -8.79 -26.12 -10.48
N ASP A 561 -8.11 -27.02 -9.78
CA ASP A 561 -7.97 -28.44 -10.14
C ASP A 561 -9.33 -29.16 -10.34
N LYS A 562 -10.43 -28.63 -9.78
CA LYS A 562 -11.77 -29.24 -9.89
C LYS A 562 -12.55 -28.79 -11.13
N LYS A 563 -12.15 -27.69 -11.76
CA LYS A 563 -12.81 -27.13 -12.96
C LYS A 563 -11.96 -27.25 -14.21
N HIS A 564 -10.65 -27.14 -14.03
CA HIS A 564 -9.66 -27.18 -15.10
C HIS A 564 -8.50 -28.06 -14.62
N PRO A 565 -8.66 -29.40 -14.52
CA PRO A 565 -7.60 -30.28 -14.00
C PRO A 565 -6.25 -30.08 -14.71
N ASP A 566 -6.29 -29.81 -16.02
CA ASP A 566 -5.12 -29.52 -16.85
C ASP A 566 -4.65 -28.05 -16.83
N TRP A 567 -5.11 -27.19 -15.90
CA TRP A 567 -4.83 -25.75 -15.94
C TRP A 567 -3.34 -25.41 -16.01
N ARG A 568 -2.49 -26.19 -15.33
CA ARG A 568 -1.02 -26.06 -15.36
C ARG A 568 -0.50 -26.23 -16.78
N SER A 569 -0.85 -27.36 -17.40
CA SER A 569 -0.50 -27.72 -18.77
C SER A 569 -1.04 -26.71 -19.79
N SER A 570 -2.26 -26.22 -19.60
CA SER A 570 -2.91 -25.25 -20.49
C SER A 570 -2.31 -23.85 -20.35
N ASN A 571 -2.04 -23.37 -19.13
CA ASN A 571 -1.33 -22.11 -18.89
C ASN A 571 0.08 -22.15 -19.46
N PHE A 572 0.82 -23.23 -19.24
CA PHE A 572 2.17 -23.35 -19.76
C PHE A 572 2.21 -23.37 -21.29
N LYS A 573 1.30 -24.12 -21.95
CA LYS A 573 1.15 -24.09 -23.41
C LYS A 573 0.82 -22.68 -23.92
N LEU A 574 -0.17 -22.03 -23.31
CA LEU A 574 -0.59 -20.67 -23.67
C LEU A 574 0.55 -19.65 -23.58
N VAL A 575 1.38 -19.72 -22.53
CA VAL A 575 2.57 -18.87 -22.39
C VAL A 575 3.64 -19.24 -23.41
N LEU A 576 3.92 -20.53 -23.65
CA LEU A 576 4.82 -20.95 -24.74
C LEU A 576 4.35 -20.46 -26.11
N ASP A 577 3.05 -20.37 -26.35
CA ASP A 577 2.50 -19.92 -27.62
C ASP A 577 2.65 -18.39 -27.77
N TRP A 578 2.43 -17.60 -26.70
CA TRP A 578 2.80 -16.17 -26.68
C TRP A 578 4.30 -15.95 -26.93
N MET A 579 5.18 -16.84 -26.45
CA MET A 579 6.64 -16.74 -26.66
C MET A 579 7.10 -17.14 -28.07
N LYS A 580 6.25 -17.85 -28.86
CA LYS A 580 6.52 -18.20 -30.26
C LYS A 580 5.92 -17.22 -31.25
N ASP A 581 4.86 -16.51 -30.86
CA ASP A 581 4.10 -15.64 -31.73
C ASP A 581 4.99 -14.49 -32.24
N ARG A 582 5.31 -14.52 -33.54
CA ARG A 582 6.17 -13.51 -34.15
C ARG A 582 5.48 -12.15 -34.19
N GLU A 583 4.17 -12.12 -34.43
CA GLU A 583 3.40 -10.88 -34.56
C GLU A 583 3.42 -10.09 -33.24
N LEU A 584 3.44 -10.80 -32.11
CA LEU A 584 3.54 -10.25 -30.74
C LEU A 584 4.89 -9.54 -30.49
N TYR A 585 5.96 -9.93 -31.19
CA TYR A 585 7.23 -9.20 -31.21
C TYR A 585 7.30 -8.13 -32.32
N LEU A 586 6.61 -8.33 -33.45
CA LEU A 586 6.57 -7.36 -34.55
C LEU A 586 5.79 -6.10 -34.18
N SER A 587 4.64 -6.23 -33.51
CA SER A 587 3.84 -5.09 -33.03
C SER A 587 4.59 -4.20 -32.03
N PHE A 588 5.72 -4.66 -31.50
CA PHE A 588 6.62 -3.91 -30.64
C PHE A 588 7.72 -3.16 -31.41
N ILE A 589 8.10 -3.61 -32.61
CA ILE A 589 9.10 -2.92 -33.46
C ILE A 589 8.45 -2.03 -34.54
N GLU A 590 7.14 -2.14 -34.69
CA GLU A 590 6.26 -1.34 -35.56
C GLU A 590 5.58 -0.18 -34.80
N ASP A 591 5.82 -0.04 -33.49
CA ASP A 591 5.35 1.09 -32.67
C ASP A 591 6.20 2.35 -32.95
N GLU A 592 5.59 3.32 -33.64
CA GLU A 592 6.23 4.58 -34.04
C GLU A 592 6.30 5.62 -32.90
N THR A 593 5.69 5.35 -31.74
CA THR A 593 5.59 6.34 -30.65
C THR A 593 6.88 6.52 -29.83
N TYR A 594 7.93 5.75 -30.12
CA TYR A 594 9.17 5.79 -29.36
C TYR A 594 9.98 7.07 -29.59
N GLN A 595 10.09 7.88 -28.53
CA GLN A 595 10.82 9.16 -28.54
C GLN A 595 12.35 9.00 -28.72
N SER A 596 12.91 7.83 -28.37
CA SER A 596 14.34 7.55 -28.52
C SER A 596 14.62 6.04 -28.53
N PHE A 597 15.80 5.64 -29.00
CA PHE A 597 16.25 4.24 -28.87
C PHE A 597 16.43 3.82 -27.40
N ALA A 598 16.75 4.75 -26.49
CA ALA A 598 16.82 4.46 -25.05
C ALA A 598 15.44 4.09 -24.48
N HIS A 599 14.40 4.85 -24.86
CA HIS A 599 13.01 4.56 -24.52
C HIS A 599 12.56 3.18 -25.04
N PHE A 600 12.85 2.87 -26.31
CA PHE A 600 12.64 1.53 -26.86
C PHE A 600 13.39 0.45 -26.05
N LYS A 601 14.68 0.64 -25.76
CA LYS A 601 15.52 -0.34 -25.04
C LYS A 601 14.99 -0.60 -23.63
N GLU A 602 14.48 0.41 -22.93
CA GLU A 602 13.81 0.26 -21.63
C GLU A 602 12.50 -0.52 -21.73
N LEU A 603 11.61 -0.16 -22.66
CA LEU A 603 10.34 -0.88 -22.84
C LEU A 603 10.59 -2.34 -23.30
N TRP A 604 11.58 -2.57 -24.17
CA TRP A 604 11.97 -3.92 -24.62
C TRP A 604 12.48 -4.78 -23.46
N LYS A 605 13.32 -4.24 -22.55
CA LYS A 605 13.71 -4.95 -21.31
C LYS A 605 12.49 -5.30 -20.47
N LYS A 606 11.61 -4.33 -20.20
CA LYS A 606 10.38 -4.48 -19.38
C LYS A 606 9.47 -5.60 -19.92
N TYR A 607 9.20 -5.58 -21.22
CA TYR A 607 8.42 -6.61 -21.91
C TYR A 607 9.07 -8.00 -21.80
N ASN A 608 10.36 -8.11 -22.11
CA ASN A 608 11.09 -9.37 -22.03
C ASN A 608 11.15 -9.94 -20.59
N PHE A 609 11.27 -9.08 -19.59
CA PHE A 609 11.26 -9.45 -18.18
C PHE A 609 9.89 -9.96 -17.73
N VAL A 610 8.79 -9.26 -18.05
CA VAL A 610 7.45 -9.72 -17.65
C VAL A 610 7.09 -11.03 -18.37
N LEU A 611 7.40 -11.17 -19.66
CA LEU A 611 7.18 -12.44 -20.37
C LEU A 611 8.04 -13.58 -19.79
N GLY A 612 9.31 -13.31 -19.46
CA GLY A 612 10.19 -14.27 -18.79
C GLY A 612 9.72 -14.63 -17.38
N TRP A 613 9.20 -13.67 -16.62
CA TRP A 613 8.62 -13.91 -15.30
C TRP A 613 7.36 -14.76 -15.40
N VAL A 614 6.44 -14.46 -16.31
CA VAL A 614 5.22 -15.28 -16.55
C VAL A 614 5.57 -16.68 -17.04
N PHE A 615 6.64 -16.85 -17.82
CA PHE A 615 7.16 -18.17 -18.20
C PHE A 615 7.75 -18.95 -17.02
N SER A 616 8.63 -18.33 -16.23
CA SER A 616 9.18 -18.92 -15.00
C SER A 616 8.07 -19.30 -14.01
N PHE A 617 7.09 -18.41 -13.88
CA PHE A 617 5.88 -18.60 -13.10
C PHE A 617 5.10 -19.85 -13.54
N ALA A 618 4.77 -19.97 -14.83
CA ALA A 618 4.05 -21.12 -15.36
C ALA A 618 4.88 -22.41 -15.32
N LEU A 619 6.20 -22.32 -15.45
CA LEU A 619 7.12 -23.46 -15.32
C LEU A 619 7.10 -24.02 -13.89
N ARG A 620 7.14 -23.14 -12.87
CA ARG A 620 7.05 -23.50 -11.46
C ARG A 620 5.74 -24.23 -11.13
N ASP A 621 4.61 -23.68 -11.57
CA ASP A 621 3.30 -24.31 -11.37
C ASP A 621 3.19 -25.69 -12.07
N VAL A 622 4.00 -25.97 -13.10
CA VAL A 622 4.14 -27.28 -13.76
C VAL A 622 5.12 -28.21 -13.03
N THR A 623 6.27 -27.72 -12.54
CA THR A 623 7.25 -28.57 -11.85
C THR A 623 6.71 -29.12 -10.53
N GLU A 624 5.85 -28.38 -9.83
CA GLU A 624 5.15 -28.81 -8.60
C GLU A 624 4.42 -30.17 -8.70
N VAL A 625 4.02 -30.59 -9.91
CA VAL A 625 3.23 -31.83 -10.14
C VAL A 625 4.04 -32.94 -10.83
N GLY A 626 5.29 -32.68 -11.20
CA GLY A 626 6.18 -33.65 -11.86
C GLY A 626 6.30 -33.40 -13.37
N TYR A 627 7.26 -32.55 -13.72
CA TYR A 627 7.56 -32.06 -15.07
C TYR A 627 7.51 -33.13 -16.18
N ASP A 628 8.16 -34.28 -15.96
CA ASP A 628 8.32 -35.35 -16.98
C ASP A 628 7.00 -36.02 -17.39
N THR A 629 5.93 -35.89 -16.59
CA THR A 629 4.60 -36.40 -16.94
C THR A 629 3.88 -35.53 -17.98
N LEU A 630 4.32 -34.27 -18.14
CA LEU A 630 3.64 -33.27 -18.97
C LEU A 630 4.45 -32.88 -20.21
N ILE A 631 5.78 -32.69 -20.10
CA ILE A 631 6.60 -32.13 -21.19
C ILE A 631 8.00 -32.75 -21.21
N LYS A 632 8.49 -33.16 -22.40
CA LYS A 632 9.87 -33.66 -22.57
C LYS A 632 10.88 -32.51 -22.43
N LYS A 633 11.90 -32.67 -21.56
CA LYS A 633 12.95 -31.65 -21.28
C LYS A 633 13.66 -31.15 -22.55
N GLU A 634 14.03 -32.07 -23.45
CA GLU A 634 14.67 -31.77 -24.74
C GLU A 634 13.80 -30.89 -25.65
N PHE A 635 12.49 -31.15 -25.71
CA PHE A 635 11.55 -30.38 -26.53
C PHE A 635 11.42 -28.95 -26.01
N LEU A 636 11.29 -28.76 -24.69
CA LEU A 636 11.23 -27.43 -24.09
C LEU A 636 12.55 -26.65 -24.29
N GLN A 637 13.71 -27.29 -24.10
CA GLN A 637 15.01 -26.67 -24.36
C GLN A 637 15.15 -26.25 -25.83
N SER A 638 14.68 -27.07 -26.78
CA SER A 638 14.68 -26.74 -28.20
C SER A 638 13.74 -25.57 -28.52
N ALA A 639 12.51 -25.60 -28.00
CA ALA A 639 11.53 -24.53 -28.18
C ALA A 639 12.02 -23.19 -27.63
N CYS A 640 12.54 -23.15 -26.40
CA CYS A 640 13.06 -21.92 -25.81
C CYS A 640 14.35 -21.44 -26.48
N LYS A 641 15.18 -22.32 -27.06
CA LYS A 641 16.29 -21.92 -27.93
C LYS A 641 15.78 -21.25 -29.23
N GLN A 642 14.68 -21.74 -29.82
CA GLN A 642 14.06 -21.09 -30.99
C GLN A 642 13.46 -19.72 -30.62
N MET A 643 12.81 -19.60 -29.46
CA MET A 643 12.29 -18.33 -28.95
C MET A 643 13.41 -17.33 -28.64
N ASP A 644 14.51 -17.77 -28.02
CA ASP A 644 15.70 -16.93 -27.77
C ASP A 644 16.29 -16.39 -29.09
N ILE A 645 16.31 -17.19 -30.15
CA ILE A 645 16.73 -16.77 -31.50
C ILE A 645 15.72 -15.80 -32.13
N LEU A 646 14.41 -16.06 -32.04
CA LEU A 646 13.36 -15.18 -32.58
C LEU A 646 13.44 -13.77 -31.97
N ARG A 647 13.59 -13.67 -30.65
CA ARG A 647 13.74 -12.40 -29.93
C ARG A 647 14.97 -11.61 -30.38
N GLU A 648 16.11 -12.29 -30.56
CA GLU A 648 17.32 -11.65 -31.07
C GLU A 648 17.17 -11.21 -32.54
N GLN A 649 16.51 -12.01 -33.38
CA GLN A 649 16.24 -11.64 -34.78
C GLN A 649 15.37 -10.38 -34.89
N VAL A 650 14.29 -10.27 -34.11
CA VAL A 650 13.39 -9.10 -34.15
C VAL A 650 14.06 -7.84 -33.59
N TYR A 651 14.82 -7.94 -32.50
CA TYR A 651 15.60 -6.81 -31.97
C TYR A 651 16.67 -6.33 -32.98
N MET A 652 17.35 -7.25 -33.67
CA MET A 652 18.33 -6.92 -34.70
C MET A 652 17.68 -6.41 -36.00
N GLN A 653 16.42 -6.76 -36.28
CA GLN A 653 15.63 -6.15 -37.34
C GLN A 653 15.36 -4.67 -37.02
N PHE A 654 14.90 -4.34 -35.81
CA PHE A 654 14.66 -2.95 -35.40
C PHE A 654 15.91 -2.07 -35.45
N ILE A 655 17.07 -2.56 -34.98
CA ILE A 655 18.35 -1.80 -35.07
C ILE A 655 18.68 -1.44 -36.52
N LYS A 656 18.43 -2.35 -37.48
CA LYS A 656 18.64 -2.09 -38.91
C LYS A 656 17.64 -1.08 -39.46
N ASN A 657 16.35 -1.23 -39.14
CA ASN A 657 15.33 -0.25 -39.51
C ASN A 657 15.67 1.18 -39.00
N CYS A 658 16.19 1.31 -37.78
CA CYS A 658 16.63 2.61 -37.23
C CYS A 658 17.94 3.15 -37.86
N LYS A 659 18.78 2.28 -38.44
CA LYS A 659 20.07 2.61 -39.09
C LYS A 659 19.86 3.01 -40.55
N ASP A 660 19.08 2.22 -41.27
CA ASP A 660 18.72 2.43 -42.67
C ASP A 660 17.63 3.52 -42.80
N GLY A 661 16.92 3.80 -41.70
CA GLY A 661 15.97 4.89 -41.57
C GLY A 661 14.63 4.62 -42.26
N SER A 662 14.18 3.36 -42.25
CA SER A 662 13.02 2.83 -42.98
C SER A 662 11.67 3.05 -42.32
N ASN A 663 11.65 3.44 -41.05
CA ASN A 663 10.43 3.70 -40.27
C ASN A 663 10.30 5.21 -40.02
N ASP A 664 9.07 5.71 -39.87
CA ASP A 664 8.78 7.14 -39.59
C ASP A 664 9.00 7.53 -38.11
N LEU A 665 9.98 6.88 -37.46
CA LEU A 665 10.41 7.14 -36.09
C LEU A 665 11.04 8.54 -35.94
N PRO A 666 10.85 9.22 -34.79
CA PRO A 666 11.42 10.54 -34.53
C PRO A 666 12.94 10.53 -34.26
N PHE A 667 13.61 9.37 -34.36
CA PHE A 667 15.05 9.21 -34.19
C PHE A 667 15.63 8.22 -35.20
N LYS A 668 16.93 8.33 -35.48
CA LYS A 668 17.71 7.37 -36.29
C LYS A 668 19.03 7.08 -35.59
N LEU A 669 19.58 5.87 -35.76
CA LEU A 669 20.87 5.46 -35.20
C LEU A 669 21.99 5.78 -36.18
N THR A 670 23.13 6.29 -35.70
CA THR A 670 24.33 6.34 -36.54
C THR A 670 24.86 4.92 -36.79
N ILE A 671 25.62 4.75 -37.88
CA ILE A 671 26.28 3.47 -38.21
C ILE A 671 27.14 2.97 -37.03
N THR A 672 27.83 3.87 -36.34
CA THR A 672 28.67 3.56 -35.17
C THR A 672 27.86 3.05 -33.98
N GLU A 673 26.73 3.70 -33.67
CA GLU A 673 25.84 3.28 -32.58
C GLU A 673 25.15 1.96 -32.89
N ALA A 674 24.66 1.79 -34.13
CA ALA A 674 24.04 0.55 -34.56
C ALA A 674 25.03 -0.62 -34.48
N ASN A 675 26.25 -0.47 -35.03
CA ASN A 675 27.28 -1.53 -34.96
C ASN A 675 27.69 -1.85 -33.50
N LYS A 676 27.67 -0.86 -32.59
CA LYS A 676 27.87 -1.07 -31.15
C LYS A 676 26.71 -1.85 -30.53
N LEU A 677 25.46 -1.48 -30.82
CA LEU A 677 24.26 -2.15 -30.32
C LEU A 677 24.09 -3.58 -30.88
N GLU A 678 24.52 -3.82 -32.13
CA GLU A 678 24.58 -5.15 -32.72
C GLU A 678 25.54 -6.07 -31.95
N SER A 679 26.66 -5.53 -31.45
CA SER A 679 27.71 -6.27 -30.72
C SER A 679 27.60 -6.23 -29.18
N GLU A 680 26.79 -5.37 -28.59
CA GLU A 680 26.52 -5.35 -27.13
C GLU A 680 25.84 -6.66 -26.67
N PRO A 681 26.32 -7.30 -25.57
CA PRO A 681 25.67 -8.48 -25.02
C PRO A 681 24.25 -8.12 -24.55
N ARG A 682 23.29 -9.03 -24.82
CA ARG A 682 21.87 -8.78 -24.52
C ARG A 682 21.64 -8.76 -23.00
N SER A 683 20.90 -7.76 -22.53
CA SER A 683 20.66 -7.52 -21.10
C SER A 683 19.36 -8.13 -20.56
N TRP A 684 18.56 -8.79 -21.40
CA TRP A 684 17.40 -9.58 -20.99
C TRP A 684 17.78 -11.05 -20.78
N GLU A 685 17.09 -11.74 -19.86
CA GLU A 685 17.35 -13.15 -19.62
C GLU A 685 16.89 -14.03 -20.80
N LYS A 686 17.71 -15.06 -21.10
CA LYS A 686 17.41 -16.11 -22.07
C LYS A 686 16.42 -17.10 -21.46
N PHE A 687 15.40 -17.53 -22.19
CA PHE A 687 14.45 -18.54 -21.69
C PHE A 687 15.15 -19.88 -21.42
N THR A 688 16.24 -20.17 -22.14
CA THR A 688 17.17 -21.28 -21.86
C THR A 688 17.92 -21.15 -20.52
N SER A 689 18.14 -19.93 -20.00
CA SER A 689 18.69 -19.69 -18.64
C SER A 689 17.64 -20.03 -17.59
N ILE A 690 16.41 -19.52 -17.73
CA ILE A 690 15.30 -19.79 -16.81
C ILE A 690 15.08 -21.30 -16.65
N ILE A 691 14.99 -22.06 -17.75
CA ILE A 691 14.85 -23.52 -17.71
C ILE A 691 16.00 -24.19 -16.95
N SER A 692 17.23 -23.69 -17.12
CA SER A 692 18.41 -24.25 -16.44
C SER A 692 18.34 -23.99 -14.93
N ASN A 693 17.94 -22.78 -14.53
CA ASN A 693 17.82 -22.39 -13.12
C ASN A 693 16.65 -23.11 -12.42
N THR A 694 15.53 -23.34 -13.12
CA THR A 694 14.30 -23.95 -12.58
C THR A 694 14.27 -25.49 -12.69
N LEU A 695 15.12 -26.12 -13.51
CA LEU A 695 15.21 -27.59 -13.66
C LEU A 695 16.58 -28.19 -13.26
N LEU A 696 17.34 -27.48 -12.43
CA LEU A 696 18.57 -27.95 -11.74
C LEU A 696 18.48 -27.82 -10.20
N ASN A 697 17.40 -27.22 -9.69
CA ASN A 697 16.98 -27.22 -8.29
C ASN A 697 15.71 -28.06 -8.15
#